data_AF-A0A9W8FG63-F1
#
_entry.id   AF-A0A9W8FG63-F1
#
_cell.length_a   1.000
_cell.length_b   1.000
_cell.length_c   1.000
_cell.angle_alpha   90.00
_cell.angle_beta   90.00
_cell.angle_gamma   90.00
#
_symmetry.space_group_name_H-M   'P 1'
#
loop_
_entity.id
_entity.type
_entity.pdbx_description
1 polymer ?
#
loop_
_entity_poly.entity_id
_entity_poly.type
_entity_poly.pdbx_seq_one_letter_code
_entity_poly.pdbx_strand_id
1 'polypeptide(L)'
;MDNEDTSDTGTRVIKCPLKSLVNDINDITKVNNYVVVANTASAHMYGLARWIFVHELATHKQFHPSVYLEKRFFGEVFLHLTKRKARPNVKADIQEYRRVIRKHLDVYKEASGITEFDIANPNQTAQFEAARIYTAYMNNIQTKFGQYLRRAVNVLLKTRERKRDLEEAMKGRTADEIKEAYEDQIWKPGLELKEAIKHRNTVLPVITVGDKNIGDMLEPVLTAYDNDYEFEEEGIYYDIKAHPKKHFKAFCCLAVLLEMNDYKSFQCFPLRKSFVPMHIEIDTTILCKSIMGWSYNAKSPIESYWYRSLNKKSRVLRTRNGFKFYGTIQTDGMSVSVIKKTATAKEKSSWKAKKRNTEANAAIETSGSGLTAPAESTATGSLPEEDQPKKRKKRRKREKPGEKKLGEFIYIHELSPEQLASMKNPVFMDPGRQDIVFGMTDESTSEKKALFRYTRSQKAKETRTTRYRKLREKVKKEHPDSNEIKAAEARLAAFSCTSILPGKYEQYVRTRAAVWPVLSKFYTNAMTTSKNRNNPQPIHRKLRQSAHIRQQQADERLAKSIRVICDDEKPTVILGNWSAPMARYHEPIRGVGFRRMLRKKGCRVYLIDEFRTSKTCPSCLTGTLKTFLKCTNELCMGPVEVDGVLTPRSRMYNRDLAAVLNFRHIFHGLRDHGETPERFRHSRPAAVANTDEQQPKKKWKTAARTNK
;
A
#
# COMPACT_ATOMS: atom_id res chain seq x y z
N MET A 1 -7.61 24.26 10.68
CA MET A 1 -6.25 23.75 10.44
C MET A 1 -6.38 22.61 9.46
N ASP A 2 -6.28 22.94 8.18
CA ASP A 2 -6.53 22.04 7.06
C ASP A 2 -5.24 21.27 6.75
N ASN A 3 -5.27 19.95 6.86
CA ASN A 3 -4.13 19.11 6.54
C ASN A 3 -3.99 19.02 5.02
N GLU A 4 -3.01 19.73 4.45
CA GLU A 4 -2.71 19.72 3.03
C GLU A 4 -1.93 18.44 2.66
N ASP A 5 -2.46 17.65 1.73
CA ASP A 5 -1.78 16.50 1.13
C ASP A 5 -0.98 16.97 -0.10
N THR A 6 0.31 17.25 0.08
CA THR A 6 1.25 17.57 -1.00
C THR A 6 1.84 16.26 -1.53
N SER A 7 1.23 15.73 -2.58
CA SER A 7 1.94 14.87 -3.53
C SER A 7 2.27 15.71 -4.75
N ASP A 8 3.39 15.43 -5.41
CA ASP A 8 3.87 16.04 -6.67
C ASP A 8 2.94 15.76 -7.89
N THR A 9 1.71 15.32 -7.60
CA THR A 9 0.64 15.15 -8.58
C THR A 9 -0.22 16.41 -8.51
N GLY A 10 -0.66 16.96 -9.63
CA GLY A 10 -1.56 18.13 -9.67
C GLY A 10 -2.94 17.92 -9.03
N THR A 11 -3.08 17.05 -8.03
CA THR A 11 -4.28 16.69 -7.29
C THR A 11 -4.09 16.91 -5.79
N ARG A 12 -5.07 17.52 -5.14
CA ARG A 12 -5.18 17.67 -3.68
C ARG A 12 -6.49 17.06 -3.19
N VAL A 13 -6.45 16.45 -2.00
CA VAL A 13 -7.64 15.89 -1.35
C VAL A 13 -7.86 16.58 -0.02
N ILE A 14 -9.05 17.15 0.19
CA ILE A 14 -9.43 17.81 1.44
C ILE A 14 -10.55 17.00 2.11
N LYS A 15 -10.37 16.62 3.38
CA LYS A 15 -11.36 15.83 4.12
C LYS A 15 -12.14 16.67 5.11
N CYS A 16 -13.47 16.53 5.11
CA CYS A 16 -14.35 17.19 6.08
C CYS A 16 -15.58 16.31 6.41
N PRO A 17 -16.38 16.68 7.42
CA PRO A 17 -17.69 16.06 7.65
C PRO A 17 -18.65 16.36 6.49
N LEU A 18 -19.37 15.35 5.99
CA LEU A 18 -20.31 15.54 4.88
C LEU A 18 -21.37 16.60 5.21
N LYS A 19 -21.90 16.56 6.45
CA LYS A 19 -22.86 17.55 6.94
C LYS A 19 -22.39 19.01 6.92
N SER A 20 -21.08 19.26 6.87
CA SER A 20 -20.53 20.62 6.78
C SER A 20 -20.47 21.14 5.34
N LEU A 21 -20.72 20.27 4.37
CA LEU A 21 -20.59 20.55 2.94
C LEU A 21 -21.93 20.59 2.21
N VAL A 22 -22.95 19.90 2.70
CA VAL A 22 -24.27 19.78 2.05
C VAL A 22 -25.23 20.84 2.61
N ASN A 23 -26.08 21.42 1.76
CA ASN A 23 -27.08 22.43 2.13
C ASN A 23 -28.31 21.82 2.80
N ASP A 24 -28.81 20.69 2.27
CA ASP A 24 -30.04 20.02 2.71
C ASP A 24 -29.74 18.63 3.30
N ILE A 25 -30.43 18.28 4.39
CA ILE A 25 -30.36 16.96 5.01
C ILE A 25 -30.95 15.85 4.11
N ASN A 26 -31.92 16.15 3.25
CA ASN A 26 -32.48 15.17 2.31
C ASN A 26 -31.45 14.66 1.32
N ASP A 27 -30.56 15.55 0.85
CA ASP A 27 -29.45 15.18 -0.02
C ASP A 27 -28.44 14.27 0.70
N ILE A 28 -28.23 14.47 2.00
CA ILE A 28 -27.41 13.57 2.83
C ILE A 28 -28.03 12.17 2.88
N THR A 29 -29.36 12.06 3.01
CA THR A 29 -30.07 10.78 3.01
C THR A 29 -29.93 10.05 1.67
N LYS A 30 -30.14 10.74 0.55
CA LYS A 30 -29.95 10.17 -0.80
C LYS A 30 -28.52 9.67 -1.03
N VAL A 31 -27.53 10.48 -0.66
CA VAL A 31 -26.10 10.09 -0.73
C VAL A 31 -25.83 8.87 0.15
N ASN A 32 -26.38 8.82 1.36
CA ASN A 32 -26.21 7.68 2.26
C ASN A 32 -26.79 6.39 1.68
N ASN A 33 -28.00 6.42 1.15
CA ASN A 33 -28.65 5.26 0.55
C ASN A 33 -27.80 4.72 -0.62
N TYR A 34 -27.37 5.60 -1.53
CA TYR A 34 -26.48 5.23 -2.62
C TYR A 34 -25.16 4.62 -2.11
N VAL A 35 -24.52 5.22 -1.10
CA VAL A 35 -23.26 4.73 -0.53
C VAL A 35 -23.42 3.32 0.04
N VAL A 36 -24.52 3.02 0.74
CA VAL A 36 -24.76 1.69 1.33
C VAL A 36 -24.95 0.65 0.23
N VAL A 37 -25.77 0.92 -0.78
CA VAL A 37 -26.00 0.01 -1.91
C VAL A 37 -24.71 -0.20 -2.70
N ALA A 38 -23.99 0.86 -3.06
CA ALA A 38 -22.74 0.77 -3.80
C ALA A 38 -21.63 0.02 -3.03
N ASN A 39 -21.54 0.20 -1.70
CA ASN A 39 -20.59 -0.58 -0.89
C ASN A 39 -20.95 -2.07 -0.87
N THR A 40 -22.24 -2.39 -0.79
CA THR A 40 -22.73 -3.78 -0.78
C THR A 40 -22.47 -4.44 -2.13
N ALA A 41 -22.87 -3.81 -3.24
CA ALA A 41 -22.58 -4.28 -4.59
C ALA A 41 -21.07 -4.45 -4.82
N SER A 42 -20.25 -3.50 -4.35
CA SER A 42 -18.80 -3.63 -4.42
C SER A 42 -18.29 -4.82 -3.60
N ALA A 43 -18.80 -5.06 -2.38
CA ALA A 43 -18.41 -6.24 -1.61
C ALA A 43 -18.71 -7.56 -2.35
N HIS A 44 -19.88 -7.66 -3.00
CA HIS A 44 -20.22 -8.82 -3.83
C HIS A 44 -19.41 -8.89 -5.13
N MET A 45 -18.98 -7.77 -5.72
CA MET A 45 -18.04 -7.78 -6.85
C MET A 45 -16.71 -8.44 -6.45
N TYR A 46 -16.16 -8.11 -5.28
CA TYR A 46 -14.96 -8.80 -4.76
C TYR A 46 -15.24 -10.28 -4.48
N GLY A 47 -16.42 -10.60 -3.93
CA GLY A 47 -16.83 -11.97 -3.59
C GLY A 47 -16.98 -12.87 -4.82
N LEU A 48 -17.70 -12.40 -5.85
CA LEU A 48 -17.95 -13.09 -7.11
C LEU A 48 -16.67 -13.23 -7.94
N ALA A 49 -15.84 -12.18 -8.03
CA ALA A 49 -14.56 -12.29 -8.73
C ALA A 49 -13.68 -13.39 -8.13
N ARG A 50 -13.63 -13.48 -6.79
CA ARG A 50 -12.93 -14.57 -6.12
C ARG A 50 -13.59 -15.92 -6.36
N TRP A 51 -14.92 -16.01 -6.29
CA TRP A 51 -15.65 -17.25 -6.56
C TRP A 51 -15.24 -17.81 -7.93
N ILE A 52 -15.34 -16.98 -8.97
CA ILE A 52 -14.92 -17.33 -10.33
C ILE A 52 -13.48 -17.88 -10.33
N PHE A 53 -12.53 -17.15 -9.75
CA PHE A 53 -11.14 -17.59 -9.77
C PHE A 53 -10.88 -18.89 -9.01
N VAL A 54 -11.47 -19.04 -7.82
CA VAL A 54 -11.29 -20.24 -6.99
C VAL A 54 -11.85 -21.48 -7.70
N HIS A 55 -13.04 -21.37 -8.28
CA HIS A 55 -13.65 -22.50 -8.98
C HIS A 55 -12.95 -22.80 -10.30
N GLU A 56 -12.64 -21.79 -11.12
CA GLU A 56 -11.96 -22.02 -12.41
C GLU A 56 -10.53 -22.57 -12.24
N LEU A 57 -9.77 -22.12 -11.23
CA LEU A 57 -8.45 -22.67 -10.92
C LEU A 57 -8.52 -24.12 -10.43
N ALA A 58 -9.59 -24.52 -9.74
CA ALA A 58 -9.77 -25.88 -9.27
C ALA A 58 -10.21 -26.84 -10.38
N THR A 59 -11.01 -26.37 -11.35
CA THR A 59 -11.55 -27.23 -12.41
C THR A 59 -10.69 -27.27 -13.68
N HIS A 60 -9.95 -26.20 -13.99
CA HIS A 60 -9.25 -26.07 -15.27
C HIS A 60 -7.77 -25.78 -15.10
N LYS A 61 -6.92 -26.78 -15.34
CA LYS A 61 -5.44 -26.64 -15.24
C LYS A 61 -4.89 -25.54 -16.17
N GLN A 62 -5.50 -25.35 -17.33
CA GLN A 62 -5.13 -24.34 -18.33
C GLN A 62 -5.76 -22.96 -18.07
N PHE A 63 -6.51 -22.75 -16.98
CA PHE A 63 -7.03 -21.43 -16.68
C PHE A 63 -5.89 -20.47 -16.31
N HIS A 64 -5.78 -19.37 -17.06
CA HIS A 64 -4.81 -18.31 -16.83
C HIS A 64 -5.50 -17.09 -16.20
N PRO A 65 -5.51 -16.97 -14.86
CA PRO A 65 -6.24 -15.89 -14.18
C PRO A 65 -5.68 -14.50 -14.51
N SER A 66 -4.44 -14.42 -15.00
CA SER A 66 -3.79 -13.19 -15.45
C SER A 66 -4.55 -12.49 -16.58
N VAL A 67 -5.21 -13.25 -17.47
CA VAL A 67 -6.03 -12.72 -18.58
C VAL A 67 -7.22 -11.92 -18.08
N TYR A 68 -7.79 -12.34 -16.96
CA TYR A 68 -8.98 -11.72 -16.34
C TYR A 68 -8.62 -10.64 -15.31
N LEU A 69 -7.33 -10.45 -14.99
CA LEU A 69 -6.88 -9.36 -14.12
C LEU A 69 -6.88 -8.01 -14.85
N GLU A 70 -8.06 -7.60 -15.31
CA GLU A 70 -8.30 -6.38 -16.06
C GLU A 70 -9.40 -5.55 -15.44
N LYS A 71 -9.28 -4.21 -15.54
CA LYS A 71 -10.34 -3.30 -15.09
C LYS A 71 -11.67 -3.58 -15.79
N ARG A 72 -11.63 -3.99 -17.07
CA ARG A 72 -12.84 -4.32 -17.83
C ARG A 72 -13.54 -5.57 -17.29
N PHE A 73 -12.79 -6.62 -16.96
CA PHE A 73 -13.35 -7.82 -16.36
C PHE A 73 -14.07 -7.51 -15.06
N PHE A 74 -13.41 -6.81 -14.12
CA PHE A 74 -14.03 -6.43 -12.86
C PHE A 74 -15.24 -5.50 -13.05
N GLY A 75 -15.21 -4.63 -14.05
CA GLY A 75 -16.35 -3.81 -14.44
C GLY A 75 -17.54 -4.66 -14.89
N GLU A 76 -17.31 -5.68 -15.72
CA GLU A 76 -18.36 -6.62 -16.10
C GLU A 76 -18.86 -7.43 -14.89
N VAL A 77 -17.98 -7.88 -13.98
CA VAL A 77 -18.41 -8.55 -12.73
C VAL A 77 -19.39 -7.68 -11.94
N PHE A 78 -19.05 -6.39 -11.71
CA PHE A 78 -19.94 -5.46 -11.02
C PHE A 78 -21.27 -5.31 -11.74
N LEU A 79 -21.23 -5.17 -13.07
CA LEU A 79 -22.42 -4.91 -13.87
C LEU A 79 -23.40 -6.09 -13.92
N HIS A 80 -22.93 -7.34 -13.82
CA HIS A 80 -23.82 -8.52 -13.70
C HIS A 80 -24.50 -8.63 -12.33
N LEU A 81 -24.05 -7.88 -11.33
CA LEU A 81 -24.70 -7.80 -10.03
C LEU A 81 -25.80 -6.74 -9.98
N THR A 82 -25.99 -5.97 -11.06
CA THR A 82 -26.89 -4.81 -11.11
C THR A 82 -28.01 -5.00 -12.12
N LYS A 83 -29.17 -4.40 -11.87
CA LYS A 83 -30.26 -4.34 -12.84
C LYS A 83 -29.84 -3.48 -14.04
N ARG A 84 -29.36 -4.09 -15.13
CA ARG A 84 -28.93 -3.38 -16.35
C ARG A 84 -29.56 -3.96 -17.61
N LYS A 85 -29.79 -3.10 -18.60
CA LYS A 85 -30.08 -3.54 -19.97
C LYS A 85 -28.81 -4.10 -20.61
N ALA A 86 -28.87 -5.33 -21.11
CA ALA A 86 -27.76 -5.96 -21.80
C ALA A 86 -27.44 -5.18 -23.09
N ARG A 87 -26.14 -5.05 -23.40
CA ARG A 87 -25.68 -4.55 -24.70
C ARG A 87 -25.22 -5.75 -25.54
N PRO A 88 -25.90 -6.11 -26.64
CA PRO A 88 -25.59 -7.32 -27.38
C PRO A 88 -24.25 -7.23 -28.12
N ASN A 89 -23.97 -6.09 -28.77
CA ASN A 89 -22.75 -5.92 -29.58
C ASN A 89 -21.57 -5.46 -28.71
N VAL A 90 -20.71 -6.41 -28.32
CA VAL A 90 -19.47 -6.15 -27.57
C VAL A 90 -18.30 -6.93 -28.16
N LYS A 91 -17.08 -6.45 -27.88
CA LYS A 91 -15.82 -7.07 -28.30
C LYS A 91 -15.67 -8.50 -27.78
N ALA A 92 -14.93 -9.34 -28.50
CA ALA A 92 -14.72 -10.76 -28.19
C ALA A 92 -14.18 -10.99 -26.76
N ASP A 93 -13.24 -10.16 -26.28
CA ASP A 93 -12.72 -10.22 -24.92
C ASP A 93 -13.84 -10.05 -23.87
N ILE A 94 -14.76 -9.11 -24.10
CA ILE A 94 -15.91 -8.86 -23.23
C ILE A 94 -16.94 -10.00 -23.31
N GLN A 95 -17.13 -10.59 -24.50
CA GLN A 95 -17.99 -11.76 -24.66
C GLN A 95 -17.49 -12.94 -23.82
N GLU A 96 -16.18 -13.18 -23.85
CA GLU A 96 -15.54 -14.21 -23.06
C GLU A 96 -15.66 -13.96 -21.54
N TYR A 97 -15.42 -12.72 -21.09
CA TYR A 97 -15.66 -12.36 -19.69
C TYR A 97 -17.10 -12.63 -19.25
N ARG A 98 -18.08 -12.26 -20.09
CA ARG A 98 -19.49 -12.50 -19.81
C ARG A 98 -19.81 -13.98 -19.72
N ARG A 99 -19.24 -14.81 -20.61
CA ARG A 99 -19.42 -16.26 -20.61
C ARG A 99 -18.95 -16.87 -19.28
N VAL A 100 -17.73 -16.54 -18.86
CA VAL A 100 -17.17 -17.02 -17.58
C VAL A 100 -17.98 -16.52 -16.39
N ILE A 101 -18.38 -15.24 -16.38
CA ILE A 101 -19.18 -14.69 -15.27
C ILE A 101 -20.53 -15.41 -15.16
N ARG A 102 -21.25 -15.59 -16.28
CA ARG A 102 -22.57 -16.24 -16.27
C ARG A 102 -22.53 -17.66 -15.76
N LYS A 103 -21.48 -18.42 -16.10
CA LYS A 103 -21.27 -19.79 -15.59
C LYS A 103 -21.34 -19.89 -14.07
N HIS A 104 -20.90 -18.85 -13.35
CA HIS A 104 -20.81 -18.83 -11.89
C HIS A 104 -21.88 -17.98 -11.20
N LEU A 105 -22.58 -17.13 -11.94
CA LEU A 105 -23.39 -16.07 -11.37
C LEU A 105 -24.56 -16.61 -10.54
N ASP A 106 -25.30 -17.58 -11.07
CA ASP A 106 -26.53 -18.07 -10.43
C ASP A 106 -26.22 -18.86 -9.17
N VAL A 107 -25.21 -19.75 -9.22
CA VAL A 107 -24.74 -20.49 -8.04
C VAL A 107 -24.20 -19.54 -6.98
N TYR A 108 -23.47 -18.49 -7.37
CA TYR A 108 -23.02 -17.48 -6.42
C TYR A 108 -24.19 -16.67 -5.82
N LYS A 109 -25.21 -16.33 -6.62
CA LYS A 109 -26.41 -15.63 -6.14
C LYS A 109 -27.15 -16.48 -5.11
N GLU A 110 -27.32 -17.77 -5.38
CA GLU A 110 -27.90 -18.73 -4.44
C GLU A 110 -27.09 -18.82 -3.15
N ALA A 111 -25.77 -19.05 -3.24
CA ALA A 111 -24.91 -19.19 -2.07
C ALA A 111 -24.81 -17.89 -1.25
N SER A 112 -24.86 -16.72 -1.89
CA SER A 112 -24.74 -15.43 -1.21
C SER A 112 -26.08 -14.79 -0.82
N GLY A 113 -27.21 -15.37 -1.24
CA GLY A 113 -28.56 -14.86 -0.98
C GLY A 113 -28.84 -13.48 -1.57
N ILE A 114 -28.09 -13.05 -2.60
CA ILE A 114 -28.28 -11.73 -3.18
C ILE A 114 -29.26 -11.73 -4.33
N THR A 115 -30.01 -10.63 -4.40
CA THR A 115 -30.71 -10.21 -5.61
C THR A 115 -29.89 -9.15 -6.35
N GLU A 116 -30.33 -8.79 -7.54
CA GLU A 116 -29.69 -7.73 -8.32
C GLU A 116 -29.84 -6.37 -7.63
N PHE A 117 -28.74 -5.61 -7.58
CA PHE A 117 -28.70 -4.28 -6.99
C PHE A 117 -29.34 -3.26 -7.92
N ASP A 118 -30.26 -2.48 -7.36
CA ASP A 118 -30.85 -1.34 -8.05
C ASP A 118 -29.92 -0.13 -7.93
N ILE A 119 -29.11 0.08 -8.97
CA ILE A 119 -28.22 1.23 -9.10
C ILE A 119 -28.52 1.86 -10.44
N ALA A 120 -29.17 3.01 -10.44
CA ALA A 120 -29.40 3.77 -11.66
C ALA A 120 -28.06 4.14 -12.33
N ASN A 121 -27.92 3.84 -13.62
CA ASN A 121 -26.72 4.10 -14.41
C ASN A 121 -25.43 3.50 -13.83
N PRO A 122 -25.35 2.16 -13.62
CA PRO A 122 -24.29 1.53 -12.82
C PRO A 122 -22.90 1.56 -13.49
N ASN A 123 -22.82 1.90 -14.77
CA ASN A 123 -21.57 1.90 -15.55
C ASN A 123 -20.48 2.78 -14.93
N GLN A 124 -20.83 3.98 -14.44
CA GLN A 124 -19.84 4.90 -13.89
C GLN A 124 -19.31 4.38 -12.54
N THR A 125 -20.20 3.88 -11.69
CA THR A 125 -19.84 3.21 -10.43
C THR A 125 -18.95 1.99 -10.67
N ALA A 126 -19.31 1.16 -11.67
CA ALA A 126 -18.55 -0.02 -12.06
C ALA A 126 -17.11 0.34 -12.46
N GLN A 127 -16.90 1.44 -13.21
CA GLN A 127 -15.56 1.88 -13.60
C GLN A 127 -14.68 2.24 -12.40
N PHE A 128 -15.21 3.01 -11.45
CA PHE A 128 -14.47 3.38 -10.25
C PHE A 128 -14.17 2.17 -9.38
N GLU A 129 -15.17 1.32 -9.12
CA GLU A 129 -15.01 0.14 -8.28
C GLU A 129 -14.09 -0.90 -8.94
N ALA A 130 -14.17 -1.07 -10.26
CA ALA A 130 -13.26 -1.92 -11.04
C ALA A 130 -11.80 -1.45 -10.96
N ALA A 131 -11.55 -0.13 -11.06
CA ALA A 131 -10.21 0.42 -10.90
C ALA A 131 -9.65 0.16 -9.49
N ARG A 132 -10.52 0.22 -8.47
CA ARG A 132 -10.13 -0.03 -7.07
C ARG A 132 -9.82 -1.50 -6.80
N ILE A 133 -10.66 -2.43 -7.24
CA ILE A 133 -10.38 -3.87 -7.08
C ILE A 133 -9.15 -4.28 -7.87
N TYR A 134 -9.00 -3.82 -9.11
CA TYR A 134 -7.79 -4.04 -9.90
C TYR A 134 -6.52 -3.60 -9.15
N THR A 135 -6.52 -2.38 -8.63
CA THR A 135 -5.39 -1.83 -7.86
C THR A 135 -5.14 -2.64 -6.59
N ALA A 136 -6.20 -3.10 -5.91
CA ALA A 136 -6.06 -3.95 -4.73
C ALA A 136 -5.40 -5.30 -5.07
N TYR A 137 -5.74 -5.92 -6.21
CA TYR A 137 -5.11 -7.16 -6.67
C TYR A 137 -3.63 -6.94 -6.99
N MET A 138 -3.30 -5.93 -7.80
CA MET A 138 -1.92 -5.61 -8.19
C MET A 138 -1.05 -5.36 -6.95
N ASN A 139 -1.51 -4.50 -6.04
CA ASN A 139 -0.78 -4.19 -4.82
C ASN A 139 -0.63 -5.44 -3.92
N ASN A 140 -1.66 -6.29 -3.83
CA ASN A 140 -1.58 -7.51 -3.02
C ASN A 140 -0.49 -8.45 -3.53
N ILE A 141 -0.41 -8.65 -4.86
CA ILE A 141 0.62 -9.49 -5.49
C ILE A 141 2.00 -8.88 -5.28
N GLN A 142 2.19 -7.61 -5.70
CA GLN A 142 3.47 -6.91 -5.61
C GLN A 142 4.03 -6.85 -4.18
N THR A 143 3.18 -6.67 -3.18
CA THR A 143 3.64 -6.46 -1.80
C THR A 143 3.81 -7.76 -1.01
N LYS A 144 3.06 -8.82 -1.34
CA LYS A 144 3.00 -10.01 -0.47
C LYS A 144 3.54 -11.29 -1.08
N PHE A 145 3.59 -11.44 -2.39
CA PHE A 145 4.05 -12.68 -3.01
C PHE A 145 5.45 -13.07 -2.54
N GLY A 146 6.44 -12.17 -2.63
CA GLY A 146 7.81 -12.48 -2.19
C GLY A 146 7.91 -12.84 -0.71
N GLN A 147 7.06 -12.24 0.13
CA GLN A 147 6.97 -12.61 1.56
C GLN A 147 6.42 -14.03 1.73
N TYR A 148 5.36 -14.39 1.01
CA TYR A 148 4.75 -15.71 1.12
C TYR A 148 5.55 -16.81 0.44
N LEU A 149 6.25 -16.52 -0.66
CA LEU A 149 7.20 -17.43 -1.28
C LEU A 149 8.29 -17.81 -0.28
N ARG A 150 8.97 -16.82 0.32
CA ARG A 150 9.97 -17.07 1.36
C ARG A 150 9.40 -17.82 2.54
N ARG A 151 8.19 -17.47 2.98
CA ARG A 151 7.50 -18.18 4.08
C ARG A 151 7.26 -19.65 3.71
N ALA A 152 6.74 -19.92 2.52
CA ALA A 152 6.45 -21.28 2.06
C ALA A 152 7.74 -22.10 2.00
N VAL A 153 8.77 -21.60 1.32
CA VAL A 153 10.08 -22.28 1.24
C VAL A 153 10.66 -22.55 2.63
N ASN A 154 10.67 -21.55 3.53
CA ASN A 154 11.23 -21.73 4.87
C ASN A 154 10.44 -22.71 5.74
N VAL A 155 9.12 -22.77 5.56
CA VAL A 155 8.26 -23.72 6.28
C VAL A 155 8.46 -25.13 5.75
N LEU A 156 8.58 -25.30 4.43
CA LEU A 156 8.85 -26.61 3.80
C LEU A 156 10.25 -27.13 4.15
N LEU A 157 11.25 -26.25 4.23
CA LEU A 157 12.62 -26.61 4.62
C LEU A 157 12.74 -27.14 6.05
N LYS A 158 11.74 -26.88 6.92
CA LYS A 158 11.70 -27.34 8.31
C LYS A 158 13.03 -27.22 9.07
N THR A 159 13.75 -26.11 8.85
CA THR A 159 15.12 -25.91 9.32
C THR A 159 15.32 -26.18 10.82
N ARG A 160 14.31 -25.93 11.66
CA ARG A 160 14.39 -26.18 13.10
C ARG A 160 14.35 -27.67 13.46
N GLU A 161 13.45 -28.43 12.83
CA GLU A 161 13.35 -29.88 13.06
C GLU A 161 14.65 -30.54 12.57
N ARG A 162 15.08 -30.24 11.34
CA ARG A 162 16.33 -30.76 10.77
C ARG A 162 17.56 -30.46 11.63
N LYS A 163 17.61 -29.27 12.26
CA LYS A 163 18.71 -28.93 13.18
C LYS A 163 18.71 -29.79 14.42
N ARG A 164 17.56 -29.93 15.08
CA ARG A 164 17.41 -30.76 16.27
C ARG A 164 17.74 -32.23 15.97
N ASP A 165 17.24 -32.74 14.85
CA ASP A 165 17.44 -34.13 14.45
C ASP A 165 18.93 -34.38 14.10
N LEU A 166 19.61 -33.38 13.51
CA LEU A 166 21.06 -33.43 13.29
C LEU A 166 21.88 -33.33 14.59
N GLU A 167 21.47 -32.47 15.54
CA GLU A 167 22.10 -32.38 16.86
C GLU A 167 22.00 -33.71 17.63
N GLU A 168 20.85 -34.38 17.58
CA GLU A 168 20.68 -35.69 18.22
C GLU A 168 21.49 -36.78 17.51
N ALA A 169 21.54 -36.77 16.17
CA ALA A 169 22.37 -37.71 15.40
C ALA A 169 23.88 -37.51 15.64
N MET A 170 24.29 -36.28 15.97
CA MET A 170 25.68 -35.87 16.20
C MET A 170 26.03 -35.76 17.70
N LYS A 171 25.24 -36.39 18.57
CA LYS A 171 25.44 -36.33 20.02
C LYS A 171 26.83 -36.85 20.41
N GLY A 172 27.57 -36.03 21.18
CA GLY A 172 28.94 -36.32 21.58
C GLY A 172 30.04 -35.73 20.69
N ARG A 173 29.68 -35.09 19.56
CA ARG A 173 30.61 -34.33 18.69
C ARG A 173 30.95 -32.95 19.27
N THR A 174 32.01 -32.33 18.74
CA THR A 174 32.39 -30.97 19.11
C THR A 174 31.43 -29.92 18.52
N ALA A 175 31.40 -28.74 19.14
CA ALA A 175 30.53 -27.65 18.70
C ALA A 175 30.87 -27.15 17.28
N ASP A 176 32.15 -27.22 16.89
CA ASP A 176 32.60 -26.81 15.55
C ASP A 176 32.16 -27.80 14.47
N GLU A 177 32.25 -29.11 14.73
CA GLU A 177 31.72 -30.14 13.82
C GLU A 177 30.21 -30.02 13.62
N ILE A 178 29.45 -29.72 14.70
CA ILE A 178 27.99 -29.51 14.60
C ILE A 178 27.69 -28.27 13.74
N LYS A 179 28.50 -27.20 13.89
CA LYS A 179 28.34 -25.97 13.12
C LYS A 179 28.67 -26.15 11.64
N GLU A 180 29.70 -26.93 11.31
CA GLU A 180 30.04 -27.29 9.94
C GLU A 180 28.93 -28.17 9.32
N ALA A 181 28.45 -29.17 10.06
CA ALA A 181 27.33 -30.01 9.62
C ALA A 181 26.05 -29.20 9.37
N TYR A 182 25.79 -28.16 10.17
CA TYR A 182 24.71 -27.21 9.88
C TYR A 182 24.89 -26.54 8.53
N GLU A 183 26.07 -25.98 8.28
CA GLU A 183 26.35 -25.25 7.04
C GLU A 183 26.12 -26.16 5.82
N ASP A 184 26.69 -27.36 5.85
CA ASP A 184 26.69 -28.27 4.70
C ASP A 184 25.36 -28.97 4.47
N GLN A 185 24.71 -29.47 5.53
CA GLN A 185 23.51 -30.28 5.35
C GLN A 185 22.24 -29.44 5.29
N ILE A 186 22.22 -28.26 5.92
CA ILE A 186 20.99 -27.49 6.11
C ILE A 186 21.02 -26.14 5.38
N TRP A 187 22.07 -25.35 5.57
CA TRP A 187 22.09 -23.96 5.11
C TRP A 187 22.46 -23.84 3.63
N LYS A 188 23.54 -24.50 3.17
CA LYS A 188 23.96 -24.52 1.76
C LYS A 188 22.87 -25.06 0.83
N PRO A 189 22.28 -26.26 1.03
CA PRO A 189 21.21 -26.76 0.17
C PRO A 189 19.97 -25.84 0.20
N GLY A 190 19.65 -25.30 1.38
CA GLY A 190 18.54 -24.36 1.54
C GLY A 190 18.76 -23.03 0.82
N LEU A 191 20.02 -22.61 0.63
CA LEU A 191 20.40 -21.41 -0.12
C LEU A 191 20.36 -21.69 -1.63
N GLU A 192 20.92 -22.82 -2.07
CA GLU A 192 20.87 -23.27 -3.47
C GLU A 192 19.44 -23.39 -3.98
N LEU A 193 18.54 -24.00 -3.19
CA LEU A 193 17.12 -24.09 -3.52
C LEU A 193 16.50 -22.69 -3.72
N LYS A 194 16.85 -21.73 -2.86
CA LYS A 194 16.32 -20.35 -2.94
C LYS A 194 16.82 -19.61 -4.17
N GLU A 195 18.08 -19.80 -4.55
CA GLU A 195 18.65 -19.23 -5.77
C GLU A 195 18.04 -19.89 -7.02
N ALA A 196 17.86 -21.21 -7.02
CA ALA A 196 17.18 -21.93 -8.11
C ALA A 196 15.75 -21.40 -8.33
N ILE A 197 14.98 -21.21 -7.26
CA ILE A 197 13.62 -20.62 -7.32
C ILE A 197 13.65 -19.17 -7.82
N LYS A 198 14.64 -18.39 -7.39
CA LYS A 198 14.78 -16.98 -7.78
C LYS A 198 14.95 -16.82 -9.29
N HIS A 199 15.63 -17.78 -9.94
CA HIS A 199 15.91 -17.78 -11.37
C HIS A 199 15.00 -18.72 -12.19
N ARG A 200 14.00 -19.35 -11.56
CA ARG A 200 13.09 -20.31 -12.21
C ARG A 200 13.81 -21.51 -12.84
N ASN A 201 14.81 -22.05 -12.16
CA ASN A 201 15.44 -23.28 -12.61
C ASN A 201 14.41 -24.42 -12.56
N THR A 202 14.25 -25.13 -13.68
CA THR A 202 13.35 -26.29 -13.79
C THR A 202 13.91 -27.53 -13.09
N VAL A 203 15.22 -27.58 -12.89
CA VAL A 203 15.88 -28.61 -12.07
C VAL A 203 16.19 -28.01 -10.70
N LEU A 204 15.47 -28.47 -9.68
CA LEU A 204 15.66 -28.04 -8.31
C LEU A 204 16.56 -29.00 -7.53
N PRO A 205 17.34 -28.50 -6.55
CA PRO A 205 18.09 -29.35 -5.63
C PRO A 205 17.16 -30.33 -4.90
N VAL A 206 17.57 -31.60 -4.84
CA VAL A 206 16.83 -32.65 -4.13
C VAL A 206 17.02 -32.44 -2.64
N ILE A 207 15.97 -31.98 -1.97
CA ILE A 207 15.94 -31.83 -0.51
C ILE A 207 14.74 -32.60 0.00
N THR A 208 15.01 -33.70 0.69
CA THR A 208 14.00 -34.56 1.32
C THR A 208 13.77 -34.13 2.76
N VAL A 209 12.49 -34.04 3.15
CA VAL A 209 12.06 -33.81 4.53
C VAL A 209 10.98 -34.83 4.85
N GLY A 210 11.35 -35.84 5.65
CA GLY A 210 10.59 -37.09 5.69
C GLY A 210 10.58 -37.73 4.29
N ASP A 211 9.43 -38.22 3.86
CA ASP A 211 9.27 -38.88 2.55
C ASP A 211 8.96 -37.92 1.39
N LYS A 212 9.04 -36.61 1.62
CA LYS A 212 8.64 -35.58 0.64
C LYS A 212 9.85 -34.83 0.10
N ASN A 213 9.96 -34.75 -1.22
CA ASN A 213 10.90 -33.86 -1.91
C ASN A 213 10.31 -32.44 -2.00
N ILE A 214 11.02 -31.45 -1.46
CA ILE A 214 10.58 -30.04 -1.47
C ILE A 214 10.46 -29.48 -2.90
N GLY A 215 11.32 -29.93 -3.81
CA GLY A 215 11.28 -29.53 -5.22
C GLY A 215 9.96 -29.89 -5.87
N ASP A 216 9.53 -31.15 -5.75
CA ASP A 216 8.26 -31.66 -6.28
C ASP A 216 7.06 -30.90 -5.71
N MET A 217 7.13 -30.53 -4.42
CA MET A 217 6.09 -29.74 -3.78
C MET A 217 6.00 -28.31 -4.35
N LEU A 218 7.11 -27.73 -4.81
CA LEU A 218 7.18 -26.39 -5.38
C LEU A 218 6.95 -26.36 -6.89
N GLU A 219 6.99 -27.50 -7.56
CA GLU A 219 6.79 -27.63 -9.01
C GLU A 219 5.50 -26.94 -9.51
N PRO A 220 4.33 -27.05 -8.84
CA PRO A 220 3.12 -26.35 -9.27
C PRO A 220 3.23 -24.82 -9.24
N VAL A 221 4.19 -24.26 -8.48
CA VAL A 221 4.45 -22.82 -8.39
C VAL A 221 5.35 -22.38 -9.54
N LEU A 222 6.33 -23.19 -9.94
CA LEU A 222 7.31 -22.88 -11.01
C LEU A 222 6.75 -23.14 -12.41
N THR A 223 5.84 -24.11 -12.54
CA THR A 223 5.10 -24.43 -13.77
C THR A 223 3.85 -23.57 -13.96
N ALA A 224 3.56 -22.68 -13.02
CA ALA A 224 2.43 -21.75 -13.13
C ALA A 224 2.64 -20.62 -14.16
N TYR A 225 3.84 -20.51 -14.71
CA TYR A 225 4.19 -19.55 -15.77
C TYR A 225 4.22 -20.24 -17.13
N ASP A 226 4.06 -19.47 -18.19
CA ASP A 226 4.21 -19.97 -19.56
C ASP A 226 5.64 -20.52 -19.75
N ASN A 227 5.81 -21.54 -20.59
CA ASN A 227 7.11 -22.23 -20.73
C ASN A 227 8.22 -21.30 -21.23
N ASP A 228 7.87 -20.32 -22.04
CA ASP A 228 8.75 -19.30 -22.63
C ASP A 228 8.92 -18.05 -21.75
N TYR A 229 8.32 -18.02 -20.55
CA TYR A 229 8.38 -16.86 -19.67
C TYR A 229 9.65 -16.83 -18.82
N GLU A 230 10.56 -15.91 -19.13
CA GLU A 230 11.78 -15.67 -18.35
C GLU A 230 11.60 -14.46 -17.41
N PHE A 231 12.21 -14.53 -16.21
CA PHE A 231 12.17 -13.42 -15.25
C PHE A 231 13.19 -12.35 -15.62
N GLU A 232 12.81 -11.07 -15.49
CA GLU A 232 13.72 -9.94 -15.74
C GLU A 232 14.91 -9.88 -14.76
N GLU A 233 15.95 -9.13 -15.18
CA GLU A 233 17.37 -8.93 -14.75
C GLU A 233 17.79 -9.11 -13.27
N GLU A 234 16.90 -9.38 -12.31
CA GLU A 234 17.22 -9.69 -10.90
C GLU A 234 16.39 -10.88 -10.32
N GLY A 235 15.70 -11.64 -11.18
CA GLY A 235 14.90 -12.81 -10.82
C GLY A 235 13.50 -12.46 -10.31
N ILE A 236 12.83 -13.45 -9.71
CA ILE A 236 11.40 -13.41 -9.37
C ILE A 236 10.96 -12.20 -8.51
N TYR A 237 11.87 -11.66 -7.68
CA TYR A 237 11.55 -10.56 -6.77
C TYR A 237 11.51 -9.20 -7.45
N TYR A 238 12.25 -9.03 -8.54
CA TYR A 238 12.18 -7.84 -9.38
C TYR A 238 11.07 -7.96 -10.39
N ASP A 239 10.99 -9.12 -11.06
CA ASP A 239 9.99 -9.41 -12.09
C ASP A 239 8.57 -9.14 -11.57
N ILE A 240 8.28 -9.50 -10.32
CA ILE A 240 6.96 -9.24 -9.72
C ILE A 240 6.62 -7.77 -9.52
N LYS A 241 7.62 -6.90 -9.40
CA LYS A 241 7.38 -5.46 -9.35
C LYS A 241 7.03 -4.92 -10.73
N ALA A 242 7.70 -5.42 -11.78
CA ALA A 242 7.46 -5.05 -13.17
C ALA A 242 6.15 -5.63 -13.71
N HIS A 243 5.93 -6.93 -13.53
CA HIS A 243 4.88 -7.73 -14.19
C HIS A 243 3.99 -8.51 -13.20
N PRO A 244 3.38 -7.86 -12.18
CA PRO A 244 2.66 -8.57 -11.12
C PRO A 244 1.55 -9.50 -11.59
N LYS A 245 0.90 -9.22 -12.73
CA LYS A 245 -0.16 -10.07 -13.29
C LYS A 245 0.35 -11.48 -13.64
N LYS A 246 1.58 -11.58 -14.16
CA LYS A 246 2.18 -12.84 -14.61
C LYS A 246 2.38 -13.81 -13.44
N HIS A 247 2.67 -13.30 -12.25
CA HIS A 247 2.84 -14.11 -11.03
C HIS A 247 1.53 -14.52 -10.35
N PHE A 248 0.36 -14.12 -10.84
CA PHE A 248 -0.88 -14.33 -10.08
C PHE A 248 -1.26 -15.81 -9.96
N LYS A 249 -1.03 -16.62 -11.00
CA LYS A 249 -1.28 -18.07 -10.96
C LYS A 249 -0.34 -18.73 -9.93
N ALA A 250 0.97 -18.45 -10.00
CA ALA A 250 1.95 -18.90 -9.01
C ALA A 250 1.58 -18.45 -7.57
N PHE A 251 1.04 -17.24 -7.40
CA PHE A 251 0.58 -16.74 -6.10
C PHE A 251 -0.58 -17.56 -5.53
N CYS A 252 -1.48 -18.04 -6.39
CA CYS A 252 -2.55 -18.95 -6.03
C CYS A 252 -2.01 -20.34 -5.70
N CYS A 253 -1.09 -20.88 -6.52
CA CYS A 253 -0.44 -22.16 -6.26
C CYS A 253 0.27 -22.19 -4.90
N LEU A 254 0.92 -21.09 -4.49
CA LEU A 254 1.53 -20.97 -3.15
C LEU A 254 0.50 -21.10 -2.02
N ALA A 255 -0.71 -20.57 -2.17
CA ALA A 255 -1.75 -20.72 -1.15
C ALA A 255 -2.33 -22.14 -1.13
N VAL A 256 -2.48 -22.77 -2.29
CA VAL A 256 -2.89 -24.18 -2.39
C VAL A 256 -1.85 -25.07 -1.71
N LEU A 257 -0.58 -24.89 -2.04
CA LEU A 257 0.54 -25.64 -1.46
C LEU A 257 0.57 -25.56 0.06
N LEU A 258 0.43 -24.36 0.62
CA LEU A 258 0.38 -24.19 2.07
C LEU A 258 -0.85 -24.87 2.69
N GLU A 259 -2.03 -24.69 2.10
CA GLU A 259 -3.28 -25.25 2.65
C GLU A 259 -3.33 -26.79 2.54
N MET A 260 -2.77 -27.40 1.50
CA MET A 260 -2.67 -28.85 1.32
C MET A 260 -1.65 -29.53 2.24
N ASN A 261 -0.77 -28.76 2.88
CA ASN A 261 0.21 -29.25 3.85
C ASN A 261 -0.09 -28.74 5.27
N ASP A 262 -1.36 -28.44 5.56
CA ASP A 262 -1.87 -27.99 6.86
C ASP A 262 -1.20 -26.73 7.43
N TYR A 263 -0.55 -25.95 6.57
CA TYR A 263 -0.01 -24.67 6.93
C TYR A 263 -1.05 -23.57 6.77
N LYS A 264 -0.98 -22.57 7.66
CA LYS A 264 -1.86 -21.41 7.58
C LYS A 264 -1.72 -20.69 6.23
N SER A 265 -2.76 -20.76 5.41
CA SER A 265 -2.88 -20.08 4.12
C SER A 265 -2.94 -18.54 4.26
N PHE A 266 -3.11 -17.83 3.15
CA PHE A 266 -3.14 -16.38 3.09
C PHE A 266 -4.14 -15.84 2.06
N GLN A 267 -4.46 -14.55 2.16
CA GLN A 267 -5.42 -13.91 1.26
C GLN A 267 -4.81 -13.61 -0.13
N CYS A 268 -4.92 -14.52 -1.09
CA CYS A 268 -4.54 -14.27 -2.50
C CYS A 268 -5.44 -13.24 -3.17
N PHE A 269 -6.74 -13.36 -2.94
CA PHE A 269 -7.78 -12.55 -3.55
C PHE A 269 -8.21 -11.44 -2.59
N PRO A 270 -7.99 -10.14 -2.86
CA PRO A 270 -8.58 -9.08 -2.06
C PRO A 270 -10.08 -9.29 -1.78
N LEU A 271 -10.54 -8.89 -0.59
CA LEU A 271 -11.95 -8.96 -0.18
C LEU A 271 -12.36 -7.72 0.61
N ARG A 272 -13.64 -7.33 0.51
CA ARG A 272 -14.27 -6.34 1.41
C ARG A 272 -14.97 -7.05 2.57
N LYS A 273 -14.25 -7.22 3.68
CA LYS A 273 -14.75 -7.94 4.85
C LYS A 273 -15.59 -7.09 5.81
N SER A 274 -15.31 -5.78 5.87
CA SER A 274 -15.97 -4.82 6.76
C SER A 274 -17.43 -4.61 6.36
N PHE A 275 -18.33 -4.69 7.34
CA PHE A 275 -19.74 -4.29 7.20
C PHE A 275 -19.93 -2.76 7.32
N VAL A 276 -18.96 -2.04 7.87
CA VAL A 276 -19.02 -0.56 7.96
C VAL A 276 -18.74 0.05 6.58
N PRO A 277 -19.67 0.85 6.00
CA PRO A 277 -19.50 1.45 4.68
C PRO A 277 -18.19 2.22 4.54
N MET A 278 -17.56 2.14 3.38
CA MET A 278 -16.32 2.83 3.07
C MET A 278 -16.58 3.97 2.09
N HIS A 279 -15.55 4.79 1.88
CA HIS A 279 -15.63 5.84 0.87
C HIS A 279 -15.87 5.21 -0.51
N ILE A 280 -16.92 5.66 -1.19
CA ILE A 280 -17.22 5.40 -2.60
C ILE A 280 -16.99 6.72 -3.37
N GLU A 281 -16.51 6.61 -4.60
CA GLU A 281 -16.30 7.75 -5.48
C GLU A 281 -17.62 8.17 -6.14
N ILE A 282 -17.89 9.47 -6.12
CA ILE A 282 -19.08 10.11 -6.70
C ILE A 282 -18.57 11.27 -7.54
N ASP A 283 -18.68 11.13 -8.85
CA ASP A 283 -18.47 12.22 -9.80
C ASP A 283 -19.80 12.88 -10.17
N THR A 284 -19.74 13.93 -11.01
CA THR A 284 -20.93 14.65 -11.46
C THR A 284 -21.94 13.73 -12.14
N THR A 285 -21.49 12.70 -12.88
CA THR A 285 -22.38 11.76 -13.56
C THR A 285 -23.16 10.91 -12.56
N ILE A 286 -22.48 10.34 -11.55
CA ILE A 286 -23.11 9.56 -10.48
C ILE A 286 -24.05 10.45 -9.66
N LEU A 287 -23.61 11.66 -9.28
CA LEU A 287 -24.43 12.61 -8.55
C LEU A 287 -25.75 12.85 -9.27
N CYS A 288 -25.70 13.28 -10.53
CA CYS A 288 -26.90 13.62 -11.29
C CYS A 288 -27.74 12.37 -11.55
N LYS A 289 -27.17 11.31 -12.12
CA LYS A 289 -27.94 10.19 -12.68
C LYS A 289 -28.27 9.07 -11.70
N SER A 290 -27.46 8.87 -10.67
CA SER A 290 -27.61 7.74 -9.74
C SER A 290 -28.16 8.16 -8.37
N ILE A 291 -27.92 9.41 -7.97
CA ILE A 291 -28.29 9.90 -6.63
C ILE A 291 -29.47 10.88 -6.70
N MET A 292 -29.41 11.84 -7.61
CA MET A 292 -30.37 12.96 -7.63
C MET A 292 -31.49 12.83 -8.68
N GLY A 293 -31.32 11.98 -9.69
CA GLY A 293 -32.28 11.83 -10.79
C GLY A 293 -32.30 13.02 -11.77
N TRP A 294 -31.23 13.81 -11.82
CA TRP A 294 -31.12 14.97 -12.70
C TRP A 294 -30.66 14.60 -14.11
N SER A 295 -31.10 15.40 -15.09
CA SER A 295 -30.48 15.41 -16.41
C SER A 295 -29.04 15.91 -16.33
N TYR A 296 -28.15 15.30 -17.11
CA TYR A 296 -26.73 15.64 -17.10
C TYR A 296 -26.24 15.96 -18.51
N ASN A 297 -25.73 17.19 -18.68
CA ASN A 297 -25.09 17.67 -19.90
C ASN A 297 -23.60 17.90 -19.62
N ALA A 298 -22.74 17.16 -20.32
CA ALA A 298 -21.29 17.26 -20.15
C ALA A 298 -20.70 18.62 -20.56
N LYS A 299 -21.43 19.44 -21.34
CA LYS A 299 -21.01 20.80 -21.73
C LYS A 299 -21.24 21.84 -20.62
N SER A 300 -22.15 21.56 -19.68
CA SER A 300 -22.47 22.49 -18.59
C SER A 300 -21.37 22.50 -17.53
N PRO A 301 -21.10 23.66 -16.88
CA PRO A 301 -20.11 23.73 -15.80
C PRO A 301 -20.44 22.73 -14.68
N ILE A 302 -19.46 21.94 -14.26
CA ILE A 302 -19.66 20.92 -13.22
C ILE A 302 -20.20 21.53 -11.91
N GLU A 303 -19.77 22.75 -11.59
CA GLU A 303 -20.18 23.53 -10.44
C GLU A 303 -21.69 23.77 -10.40
N SER A 304 -22.33 23.91 -11.57
CA SER A 304 -23.77 24.17 -11.68
C SER A 304 -24.63 23.01 -11.17
N TYR A 305 -24.08 21.79 -11.12
CA TYR A 305 -24.74 20.62 -10.55
C TYR A 305 -24.39 20.49 -9.07
N TRP A 306 -23.10 20.56 -8.74
CA TRP A 306 -22.65 20.35 -7.36
C TRP A 306 -23.15 21.42 -6.39
N TYR A 307 -23.24 22.69 -6.79
CA TYR A 307 -23.71 23.76 -5.90
C TYR A 307 -25.23 23.79 -5.69
N ARG A 308 -26.00 22.91 -6.35
CA ARG A 308 -27.41 22.68 -6.00
C ARG A 308 -27.52 22.01 -4.64
N SER A 309 -26.66 21.03 -4.37
CA SER A 309 -26.65 20.26 -3.12
C SER A 309 -25.55 20.70 -2.15
N LEU A 310 -24.43 21.20 -2.64
CA LEU A 310 -23.29 21.59 -1.81
C LEU A 310 -23.27 23.10 -1.51
N ASN A 311 -22.78 23.44 -0.32
CA ASN A 311 -22.60 24.82 0.11
C ASN A 311 -21.46 25.48 -0.64
N LYS A 312 -21.79 26.27 -1.67
CA LYS A 312 -20.85 27.07 -2.48
C LYS A 312 -19.95 27.98 -1.63
N LYS A 313 -20.43 28.45 -0.47
CA LYS A 313 -19.63 29.32 0.43
C LYS A 313 -18.55 28.54 1.19
N SER A 314 -18.59 27.20 1.19
CA SER A 314 -17.62 26.36 1.90
C SER A 314 -16.19 26.58 1.40
N ARG A 315 -15.27 26.85 2.35
CA ARG A 315 -13.84 27.04 2.07
C ARG A 315 -13.21 25.83 1.36
N VAL A 316 -13.77 24.64 1.57
CA VAL A 316 -13.28 23.38 0.97
C VAL A 316 -13.42 23.40 -0.56
N LEU A 317 -14.50 23.98 -1.08
CA LEU A 317 -14.80 24.01 -2.52
C LEU A 317 -14.13 25.19 -3.25
N ARG A 318 -13.78 26.27 -2.53
CA ARG A 318 -13.14 27.46 -3.13
C ARG A 318 -11.78 27.16 -3.74
N THR A 319 -11.48 27.73 -4.90
CA THR A 319 -10.14 27.64 -5.50
C THR A 319 -9.08 28.26 -4.60
N ARG A 320 -7.97 27.55 -4.38
CA ARG A 320 -6.82 28.04 -3.59
C ARG A 320 -5.52 27.51 -4.19
N ASN A 321 -4.51 28.36 -4.29
CA ASN A 321 -3.18 28.01 -4.81
C ASN A 321 -3.25 27.29 -6.19
N GLY A 322 -4.19 27.71 -7.05
CA GLY A 322 -4.43 27.10 -8.36
C GLY A 322 -5.21 25.78 -8.37
N PHE A 323 -5.58 25.23 -7.20
CA PHE A 323 -6.38 24.00 -7.09
C PHE A 323 -7.88 24.32 -7.07
N LYS A 324 -8.60 23.90 -8.11
CA LYS A 324 -10.06 24.00 -8.24
C LYS A 324 -10.73 22.67 -7.94
N PHE A 325 -11.99 22.71 -7.50
CA PHE A 325 -12.78 21.49 -7.33
C PHE A 325 -12.89 20.72 -8.65
N TYR A 326 -12.65 19.41 -8.61
CA TYR A 326 -12.57 18.58 -9.81
C TYR A 326 -13.92 18.02 -10.27
N GLY A 327 -14.99 18.17 -9.47
CA GLY A 327 -16.29 17.54 -9.75
C GLY A 327 -16.36 16.09 -9.27
N THR A 328 -15.54 15.72 -8.28
CA THR A 328 -15.52 14.38 -7.69
C THR A 328 -15.30 14.47 -6.19
N ILE A 329 -16.12 13.73 -5.45
CA ILE A 329 -15.92 13.49 -4.02
C ILE A 329 -15.78 11.99 -3.77
N GLN A 330 -15.18 11.64 -2.64
CA GLN A 330 -15.26 10.29 -2.10
C GLN A 330 -15.94 10.36 -0.73
N THR A 331 -16.96 9.56 -0.47
CA THR A 331 -17.70 9.64 0.80
C THR A 331 -18.18 8.28 1.28
N ASP A 332 -18.15 8.11 2.60
CA ASP A 332 -18.81 6.99 3.29
C ASP A 332 -20.19 7.39 3.83
N GLY A 333 -20.76 8.51 3.36
CA GLY A 333 -22.05 9.05 3.80
C GLY A 333 -22.00 9.81 5.13
N MET A 334 -20.83 9.85 5.77
CA MET A 334 -20.58 10.59 7.02
C MET A 334 -19.43 11.59 6.89
N SER A 335 -18.36 11.15 6.26
CA SER A 335 -17.18 11.93 5.94
C SER A 335 -17.03 12.03 4.42
N VAL A 336 -16.42 13.12 3.97
CA VAL A 336 -16.22 13.39 2.55
C VAL A 336 -14.79 13.83 2.31
N SER A 337 -14.20 13.31 1.24
CA SER A 337 -12.92 13.69 0.68
C SER A 337 -13.19 14.40 -0.64
N VAL A 338 -12.92 15.70 -0.71
CA VAL A 338 -13.12 16.54 -1.89
C VAL A 338 -11.85 16.52 -2.73
N ILE A 339 -11.96 16.12 -3.99
CA ILE A 339 -10.82 16.07 -4.92
C ILE A 339 -10.71 17.41 -5.65
N LYS A 340 -9.52 18.00 -5.62
CA LYS A 340 -9.18 19.25 -6.28
C LYS A 340 -8.00 19.04 -7.21
N LYS A 341 -7.98 19.71 -8.36
CA LYS A 341 -6.86 19.61 -9.31
C LYS A 341 -6.39 20.98 -9.78
N THR A 342 -5.12 21.08 -10.13
CA THR A 342 -4.59 22.22 -10.90
C THR A 342 -4.95 22.08 -12.37
N ALA A 343 -5.04 23.21 -13.08
CA ALA A 343 -5.19 23.18 -14.53
C ALA A 343 -4.00 22.45 -15.16
N THR A 344 -4.29 21.43 -15.97
CA THR A 344 -3.28 20.71 -16.76
C THR A 344 -2.62 21.65 -17.78
N ALA A 345 -1.42 21.31 -18.28
CA ALA A 345 -0.74 22.13 -19.31
C ALA A 345 -1.62 22.38 -20.56
N LYS A 346 -2.48 21.41 -20.89
CA LYS A 346 -3.45 21.46 -22.01
C LYS A 346 -4.65 22.39 -21.73
N GLU A 347 -5.11 22.44 -20.47
CA GLU A 347 -6.12 23.40 -20.03
C GLU A 347 -5.52 24.81 -19.89
N LYS A 348 -4.26 24.94 -19.46
CA LYS A 348 -3.54 26.21 -19.40
C LYS A 348 -3.34 26.83 -20.79
N SER A 349 -3.04 26.03 -21.81
CA SER A 349 -2.94 26.52 -23.20
C SER A 349 -4.30 26.90 -23.79
N SER A 350 -5.36 26.14 -23.50
CA SER A 350 -6.74 26.50 -23.86
C SER A 350 -7.22 27.78 -23.16
N TRP A 351 -6.87 27.98 -21.88
CA TRP A 351 -7.14 29.22 -21.15
C TRP A 351 -6.36 30.41 -21.70
N LYS A 352 -5.07 30.22 -22.04
CA LYS A 352 -4.27 31.26 -22.70
C LYS A 352 -4.77 31.60 -24.11
N ALA A 353 -5.38 30.65 -24.82
CA ALA A 353 -6.01 30.89 -26.12
C ALA A 353 -7.35 31.63 -25.95
N LYS A 354 -8.17 31.25 -24.97
CA LYS A 354 -9.41 31.98 -24.63
C LYS A 354 -9.11 33.41 -24.17
N LYS A 355 -8.14 33.62 -23.28
CA LYS A 355 -7.74 34.96 -22.82
C LYS A 355 -7.27 35.83 -23.98
N ARG A 356 -6.44 35.27 -24.89
CA ARG A 356 -6.04 35.95 -26.13
C ARG A 356 -7.23 36.31 -27.03
N ASN A 357 -8.23 35.43 -27.17
CA ASN A 357 -9.44 35.76 -27.93
C ASN A 357 -10.33 36.79 -27.22
N THR A 358 -10.40 36.80 -25.89
CA THR A 358 -11.18 37.80 -25.14
C THR A 358 -10.49 39.16 -25.16
N GLU A 359 -9.16 39.18 -25.07
CA GLU A 359 -8.33 40.39 -25.20
C GLU A 359 -8.32 40.92 -26.65
N ALA A 360 -8.32 40.03 -27.65
CA ALA A 360 -8.45 40.42 -29.06
C ALA A 360 -9.86 40.96 -29.36
N ASN A 361 -10.93 40.35 -28.85
CA ASN A 361 -12.29 40.85 -29.03
C ASN A 361 -12.51 42.18 -28.29
N ALA A 362 -11.91 42.37 -27.11
CA ALA A 362 -11.96 43.66 -26.40
C ALA A 362 -11.17 44.76 -27.12
N ALA A 363 -10.09 44.42 -27.82
CA ALA A 363 -9.32 45.35 -28.64
C ALA A 363 -10.03 45.74 -29.95
N ILE A 364 -10.84 44.83 -30.51
CA ILE A 364 -11.68 45.09 -31.69
C ILE A 364 -12.85 46.03 -31.33
N GLU A 365 -13.42 45.93 -30.13
CA GLU A 365 -14.49 46.84 -29.67
C GLU A 365 -14.00 48.26 -29.35
N THR A 366 -12.68 48.49 -29.19
CA THR A 366 -12.10 49.83 -28.96
C THR A 366 -11.58 50.52 -30.23
N SER A 367 -11.67 49.87 -31.39
CA SER A 367 -11.18 50.43 -32.66
C SER A 367 -12.08 50.04 -33.83
N GLY A 368 -13.07 50.89 -34.17
CA GLY A 368 -13.72 50.83 -35.48
C GLY A 368 -15.21 51.12 -35.51
N SER A 369 -15.54 52.41 -35.60
CA SER A 369 -16.77 52.94 -36.19
C SER A 369 -16.80 52.72 -37.71
N GLY A 370 -17.94 52.26 -38.24
CA GLY A 370 -18.45 52.69 -39.55
C GLY A 370 -18.20 51.83 -40.80
N LEU A 371 -19.31 51.48 -41.44
CA LEU A 371 -19.56 51.27 -42.90
C LEU A 371 -19.60 49.84 -43.49
N THR A 372 -20.86 49.38 -43.63
CA THR A 372 -21.56 48.82 -44.82
C THR A 372 -21.08 47.55 -45.56
N ALA A 373 -22.08 46.66 -45.74
CA ALA A 373 -22.21 45.42 -46.53
C ALA A 373 -21.96 45.63 -48.07
N PRO A 374 -21.99 44.62 -48.98
CA PRO A 374 -22.76 43.37 -48.92
C PRO A 374 -22.10 42.07 -49.46
N ALA A 375 -22.88 41.00 -49.38
CA ALA A 375 -22.63 39.63 -49.79
C ALA A 375 -22.54 39.44 -51.31
N GLU A 376 -21.82 38.40 -51.76
CA GLU A 376 -22.24 37.54 -52.87
C GLU A 376 -21.44 36.23 -52.98
N SER A 377 -22.13 35.27 -53.60
CA SER A 377 -21.84 33.89 -54.02
C SER A 377 -20.38 33.57 -54.43
N THR A 378 -19.88 32.35 -54.24
CA THR A 378 -20.10 31.26 -55.21
C THR A 378 -19.71 29.90 -54.64
N ALA A 379 -20.58 28.93 -54.89
CA ALA A 379 -20.34 27.51 -54.72
C ALA A 379 -19.85 26.92 -56.04
N THR A 380 -18.76 26.16 -56.01
CA THR A 380 -18.47 25.14 -57.02
C THR A 380 -18.06 23.86 -56.30
N GLY A 381 -18.84 22.80 -56.55
CA GLY A 381 -18.67 21.50 -55.93
C GLY A 381 -17.59 20.67 -56.63
N SER A 382 -17.01 19.74 -55.86
CA SER A 382 -16.43 18.49 -56.35
C SER A 382 -16.31 17.53 -55.14
N LEU A 383 -17.10 16.46 -55.17
CA LEU A 383 -16.89 15.18 -54.46
C LEU A 383 -16.60 14.14 -55.56
N PRO A 384 -16.07 12.92 -55.29
CA PRO A 384 -15.41 12.40 -54.08
C PRO A 384 -14.08 11.65 -54.40
N GLU A 385 -13.28 11.28 -53.39
CA GLU A 385 -12.53 10.00 -53.44
C GLU A 385 -12.10 9.52 -52.03
N GLU A 386 -12.45 8.26 -51.74
CA GLU A 386 -11.86 7.45 -50.67
C GLU A 386 -10.41 7.10 -51.04
N ASP A 387 -9.47 7.17 -50.09
CA ASP A 387 -8.83 5.99 -49.48
C ASP A 387 -7.50 6.34 -48.74
N GLN A 388 -7.30 5.63 -47.63
CA GLN A 388 -6.01 5.26 -46.99
C GLN A 388 -5.22 6.20 -46.03
N PRO A 389 -4.56 5.59 -45.01
CA PRO A 389 -4.21 6.25 -43.76
C PRO A 389 -2.81 6.88 -43.79
N LYS A 390 -2.73 8.17 -43.40
CA LYS A 390 -1.47 8.89 -43.23
C LYS A 390 -0.56 8.22 -42.20
N LYS A 391 0.58 7.72 -42.69
CA LYS A 391 1.74 7.20 -41.95
C LYS A 391 2.05 8.08 -40.72
N ARG A 392 1.79 7.55 -39.51
CA ARG A 392 2.29 8.14 -38.26
C ARG A 392 3.82 8.06 -38.27
N LYS A 393 4.49 9.20 -38.48
CA LYS A 393 5.92 9.34 -38.18
C LYS A 393 6.14 8.93 -36.72
N LYS A 394 6.72 7.74 -36.50
CA LYS A 394 7.25 7.27 -35.21
C LYS A 394 8.23 8.33 -34.71
N ARG A 395 7.84 9.15 -33.72
CA ARG A 395 8.82 9.85 -32.89
C ARG A 395 9.64 8.78 -32.19
N ARG A 396 10.87 8.59 -32.65
CA ARG A 396 11.92 7.87 -31.92
C ARG A 396 11.99 8.44 -30.51
N LYS A 397 11.52 7.67 -29.54
CA LYS A 397 11.71 7.93 -28.12
C LYS A 397 13.20 7.70 -27.90
N ARG A 398 13.99 8.78 -27.76
CA ARG A 398 15.37 8.68 -27.27
C ARG A 398 15.27 8.05 -25.88
N GLU A 399 15.67 6.80 -25.77
CA GLU A 399 15.89 6.14 -24.49
C GLU A 399 17.03 6.89 -23.79
N LYS A 400 16.73 7.42 -22.60
CA LYS A 400 17.77 7.91 -21.72
C LYS A 400 18.56 6.69 -21.21
N PRO A 401 19.90 6.73 -21.16
CA PRO A 401 20.70 5.69 -20.52
C PRO A 401 20.25 5.51 -19.06
N GLY A 402 20.25 4.27 -18.59
CA GLY A 402 19.69 3.84 -17.31
C GLY A 402 20.10 4.72 -16.13
N GLU A 403 19.15 5.54 -15.67
CA GLU A 403 19.20 6.16 -14.36
C GLU A 403 18.96 5.04 -13.34
N LYS A 404 20.02 4.61 -12.63
CA LYS A 404 19.86 3.80 -11.42
C LYS A 404 18.80 4.49 -10.56
N LYS A 405 17.70 3.81 -10.24
CA LYS A 405 16.69 4.35 -9.32
C LYS A 405 17.35 4.57 -7.95
N LEU A 406 17.84 5.79 -7.71
CA LEU A 406 18.20 6.25 -6.37
C LEU A 406 16.96 6.05 -5.48
N GLY A 407 17.13 5.48 -4.30
CA GLY A 407 16.03 5.30 -3.36
C GLY A 407 15.32 6.62 -3.06
N GLU A 408 14.01 6.59 -2.75
CA GLU A 408 13.19 7.79 -2.44
C GLU A 408 13.78 8.68 -1.31
N PHE A 409 14.68 8.11 -0.50
CA PHE A 409 15.39 8.76 0.61
C PHE A 409 16.89 8.54 0.41
N ILE A 410 17.65 9.62 0.55
CA ILE A 410 19.11 9.65 0.39
C ILE A 410 19.77 9.21 1.70
N TYR A 411 20.82 8.40 1.60
CA TYR A 411 21.67 8.06 2.75
C TYR A 411 22.65 9.21 3.03
N ILE A 412 22.93 9.50 4.31
CA ILE A 412 23.95 10.51 4.66
C ILE A 412 25.35 10.14 4.14
N HIS A 413 25.59 8.86 3.82
CA HIS A 413 26.83 8.34 3.25
C HIS A 413 27.03 8.77 1.79
N GLU A 414 25.96 9.21 1.12
CA GLU A 414 25.99 9.69 -0.28
C GLU A 414 26.15 11.21 -0.36
N LEU A 415 26.21 11.90 0.78
CA LEU A 415 26.31 13.37 0.85
C LEU A 415 27.78 13.80 0.94
N SER A 416 28.08 14.95 0.36
CA SER A 416 29.41 15.55 0.49
C SER A 416 29.64 16.10 1.90
N PRO A 417 30.91 16.20 2.37
CA PRO A 417 31.22 16.82 3.66
C PRO A 417 30.63 18.24 3.82
N GLU A 418 30.58 19.03 2.75
CA GLU A 418 29.99 20.39 2.78
C GLU A 418 28.47 20.34 3.00
N GLN A 419 27.78 19.37 2.39
CA GLN A 419 26.36 19.16 2.60
C GLN A 419 26.07 18.74 4.06
N LEU A 420 26.91 17.88 4.63
CA LEU A 420 26.81 17.46 6.02
C LEU A 420 27.11 18.62 6.99
N ALA A 421 28.12 19.44 6.70
CA ALA A 421 28.46 20.62 7.49
C ALA A 421 27.36 21.69 7.48
N SER A 422 26.60 21.79 6.40
CA SER A 422 25.44 22.71 6.30
C SER A 422 24.23 22.31 7.16
N MET A 423 24.21 21.10 7.73
CA MET A 423 23.10 20.62 8.54
C MET A 423 23.14 21.21 9.95
N LYS A 424 22.30 22.21 10.21
CA LYS A 424 22.09 22.75 11.57
C LYS A 424 21.30 21.76 12.43
N ASN A 425 21.85 21.41 13.60
CA ASN A 425 21.22 20.66 14.68
C ASN A 425 20.39 19.44 14.24
N PRO A 426 20.99 18.46 13.52
CA PRO A 426 20.27 17.27 13.12
C PRO A 426 19.79 16.48 14.35
N VAL A 427 18.62 15.85 14.22
CA VAL A 427 18.12 14.89 15.20
C VAL A 427 18.30 13.48 14.63
N PHE A 428 19.06 12.69 15.36
CA PHE A 428 19.23 11.27 15.09
C PHE A 428 18.05 10.52 15.71
N MET A 429 17.41 9.62 14.96
CA MET A 429 16.36 8.78 15.53
C MET A 429 16.47 7.31 15.12
N ASP A 430 16.36 6.45 16.12
CA ASP A 430 16.26 5.01 16.00
C ASP A 430 14.79 4.56 16.09
N PRO A 431 14.22 3.96 15.02
CA PRO A 431 12.88 3.39 15.05
C PRO A 431 12.85 2.03 15.79
N GLY A 432 12.41 2.06 17.05
CA GLY A 432 12.34 0.88 17.93
C GLY A 432 10.97 0.18 18.01
N ARG A 433 10.91 -0.87 18.85
CA ARG A 433 9.67 -1.63 19.15
C ARG A 433 8.92 -1.15 20.39
N GLN A 434 9.62 -0.63 21.39
CA GLN A 434 9.03 -0.11 22.64
C GLN A 434 8.75 1.39 22.50
N ASP A 435 9.82 2.16 22.26
CA ASP A 435 9.71 3.53 21.77
C ASP A 435 9.55 3.47 20.25
N ILE A 436 8.50 4.10 19.73
CA ILE A 436 8.23 4.14 18.29
C ILE A 436 9.37 4.90 17.60
N VAL A 437 9.88 5.93 18.27
CA VAL A 437 11.03 6.73 17.88
C VAL A 437 11.78 7.08 19.18
N PHE A 438 13.05 6.70 19.24
CA PHE A 438 13.99 7.20 20.23
C PHE A 438 14.99 8.07 19.48
N GLY A 439 15.22 9.29 19.93
CA GLY A 439 16.13 10.20 19.25
C GLY A 439 16.88 11.13 20.18
N MET A 440 17.87 11.81 19.63
CA MET A 440 18.65 12.81 20.33
C MET A 440 19.16 13.87 19.35
N THR A 441 19.47 15.06 19.84
CA THR A 441 20.10 16.13 19.06
C THR A 441 21.61 15.88 18.89
N ASP A 442 22.24 16.54 17.92
CA ASP A 442 23.69 16.50 17.71
C ASP A 442 24.52 16.97 18.92
N GLU A 443 23.95 17.89 19.70
CA GLU A 443 24.55 18.42 20.93
C GLU A 443 24.52 17.41 22.11
N SER A 444 23.83 16.28 21.95
CA SER A 444 23.72 15.26 23.00
C SER A 444 25.02 14.44 23.13
N THR A 445 25.55 14.36 24.34
CA THR A 445 26.68 13.50 24.71
C THR A 445 26.23 12.34 25.60
N SER A 446 27.12 11.41 25.93
CA SER A 446 26.83 10.35 26.89
C SER A 446 26.50 10.87 28.30
N GLU A 447 26.85 12.12 28.60
CA GLU A 447 26.73 12.77 29.91
C GLU A 447 25.59 13.80 29.95
N LYS A 448 25.38 14.58 28.88
CA LYS A 448 24.25 15.53 28.72
C LYS A 448 23.39 15.13 27.53
N LYS A 449 22.18 14.61 27.78
CA LYS A 449 21.32 14.02 26.75
C LYS A 449 20.06 14.85 26.52
N ALA A 450 19.93 15.49 25.36
CA ALA A 450 18.67 16.07 24.90
C ALA A 450 17.85 14.99 24.17
N LEU A 451 17.20 14.13 24.96
CA LEU A 451 16.47 12.98 24.45
C LEU A 451 15.08 13.34 23.93
N PHE A 452 14.73 12.77 22.80
CA PHE A 452 13.39 12.77 22.24
C PHE A 452 12.81 11.36 22.25
N ARG A 453 11.64 11.17 22.85
CA ARG A 453 10.95 9.88 22.88
C ARG A 453 9.53 10.03 22.41
N TYR A 454 9.15 9.25 21.40
CA TYR A 454 7.76 9.09 21.00
C TYR A 454 7.32 7.65 21.23
N THR A 455 6.43 7.45 22.19
CA THR A 455 6.10 6.10 22.68
C THR A 455 4.78 5.59 22.12
N ARG A 456 4.58 4.26 22.17
CA ARG A 456 3.31 3.61 21.83
C ARG A 456 2.15 4.13 22.68
N SER A 457 2.38 4.28 23.98
CA SER A 457 1.37 4.77 24.93
C SER A 457 0.96 6.20 24.63
N GLN A 458 1.93 7.07 24.30
CA GLN A 458 1.67 8.44 23.86
C GLN A 458 0.83 8.47 22.59
N LYS A 459 1.24 7.75 21.54
CA LYS A 459 0.46 7.65 20.29
C LYS A 459 -0.94 7.13 20.53
N ALA A 460 -1.10 6.07 21.35
CA ALA A 460 -2.41 5.51 21.67
C ALA A 460 -3.32 6.53 22.40
N LYS A 461 -2.77 7.35 23.29
CA LYS A 461 -3.46 8.46 23.99
C LYS A 461 -3.87 9.57 23.01
N GLU A 462 -2.94 10.03 22.19
CA GLU A 462 -3.15 11.11 21.21
C GLU A 462 -4.17 10.74 20.13
N THR A 463 -4.08 9.51 19.61
CA THR A 463 -5.00 8.96 18.61
C THR A 463 -6.34 8.51 19.21
N ARG A 464 -6.41 8.41 20.54
CA ARG A 464 -7.53 7.85 21.31
C ARG A 464 -7.88 6.41 20.90
N THR A 465 -6.90 5.64 20.42
CA THR A 465 -7.13 4.30 19.88
C THR A 465 -7.76 3.37 20.92
N THR A 466 -7.23 3.35 22.14
CA THR A 466 -7.77 2.55 23.26
C THR A 466 -9.19 2.99 23.64
N ARG A 467 -9.46 4.30 23.66
CA ARG A 467 -10.78 4.85 23.96
C ARG A 467 -11.81 4.44 22.90
N TYR A 468 -11.47 4.53 21.61
CA TYR A 468 -12.38 4.13 20.53
C TYR A 468 -12.63 2.63 20.51
N ARG A 469 -11.64 1.81 20.88
CA ARG A 469 -11.85 0.37 21.10
C ARG A 469 -12.85 0.13 22.23
N LYS A 470 -12.62 0.70 23.42
CA LYS A 470 -13.54 0.59 24.57
C LYS A 470 -14.95 1.05 24.23
N LEU A 471 -15.08 2.13 23.45
CA LEU A 471 -16.38 2.64 23.01
C LEU A 471 -17.10 1.70 22.04
N ARG A 472 -16.39 1.04 21.12
CA ARG A 472 -17.00 0.01 20.25
C ARG A 472 -17.53 -1.17 21.05
N GLU A 473 -16.76 -1.64 22.03
CA GLU A 473 -17.20 -2.71 22.92
C GLU A 473 -18.39 -2.29 23.79
N LYS A 474 -18.38 -1.07 24.31
CA LYS A 474 -19.51 -0.50 25.07
C LYS A 474 -20.78 -0.46 24.21
N VAL A 475 -20.69 0.10 23.01
CA VAL A 475 -21.82 0.17 22.05
C VAL A 475 -22.34 -1.22 21.72
N LYS A 476 -21.46 -2.21 21.52
CA LYS A 476 -21.86 -3.59 21.28
C LYS A 476 -22.54 -4.21 22.50
N LYS A 477 -22.04 -3.97 23.71
CA LYS A 477 -22.59 -4.51 24.98
C LYS A 477 -23.96 -3.93 25.30
N GLU A 478 -24.16 -2.64 25.03
CA GLU A 478 -25.41 -1.91 25.33
C GLU A 478 -26.45 -1.99 24.20
N HIS A 479 -26.11 -2.60 23.05
CA HIS A 479 -27.05 -2.77 21.95
C HIS A 479 -28.12 -3.81 22.33
N PRO A 480 -29.41 -3.59 22.01
CA PRO A 480 -30.47 -4.58 22.28
C PRO A 480 -30.12 -5.98 21.74
N ASP A 481 -29.70 -6.03 20.48
CA ASP A 481 -29.33 -7.28 19.78
C ASP A 481 -27.90 -7.79 20.13
N SER A 482 -27.33 -7.48 21.31
CA SER A 482 -25.90 -7.74 21.63
C SER A 482 -25.50 -9.22 21.47
N ASN A 483 -26.33 -10.14 21.96
CA ASN A 483 -26.05 -11.57 21.93
C ASN A 483 -26.05 -12.11 20.50
N GLU A 484 -27.03 -11.68 19.69
CA GLU A 484 -27.11 -12.03 18.27
C GLU A 484 -25.90 -11.51 17.47
N ILE A 485 -25.48 -10.27 17.73
CA ILE A 485 -24.30 -9.68 17.08
C ILE A 485 -23.05 -10.51 17.40
N LYS A 486 -22.83 -10.86 18.67
CA LYS A 486 -21.67 -11.68 19.08
C LYS A 486 -21.72 -13.08 18.49
N ALA A 487 -22.89 -13.71 18.48
CA ALA A 487 -23.07 -15.03 17.87
C ALA A 487 -22.80 -15.00 16.36
N ALA A 488 -23.29 -13.97 15.67
CA ALA A 488 -23.04 -13.75 14.25
C ALA A 488 -21.55 -13.50 13.94
N GLU A 489 -20.86 -12.71 14.76
CA GLU A 489 -19.40 -12.52 14.64
C GLU A 489 -18.61 -13.81 14.86
N ALA A 490 -18.96 -14.59 15.89
CA ALA A 490 -18.33 -15.87 16.20
C ALA A 490 -18.56 -16.89 15.06
N ARG A 491 -19.81 -17.00 14.58
CA ARG A 491 -20.17 -17.86 13.46
C ARG A 491 -19.36 -17.51 12.21
N LEU A 492 -19.23 -16.23 11.86
CA LEU A 492 -18.43 -15.82 10.70
C LEU A 492 -16.92 -16.06 10.89
N ALA A 493 -16.42 -15.90 12.12
CA ALA A 493 -15.00 -16.10 12.44
C ALA A 493 -14.56 -17.57 12.36
N ALA A 494 -15.49 -18.52 12.51
CA ALA A 494 -15.22 -19.95 12.42
C ALA A 494 -14.84 -20.40 10.99
N PHE A 495 -15.27 -19.66 9.95
CA PHE A 495 -15.01 -20.02 8.55
C PHE A 495 -13.87 -19.20 7.93
N SER A 496 -12.99 -19.90 7.20
CA SER A 496 -11.80 -19.29 6.62
C SER A 496 -12.15 -18.42 5.40
N CYS A 497 -12.15 -17.11 5.61
CA CYS A 497 -12.19 -16.16 4.51
C CYS A 497 -10.92 -16.16 3.65
N THR A 498 -9.85 -16.90 4.00
CA THR A 498 -8.59 -16.93 3.23
C THR A 498 -8.42 -18.19 2.40
N SER A 499 -9.23 -19.23 2.63
CA SER A 499 -9.08 -20.52 1.96
C SER A 499 -9.22 -20.41 0.44
N ILE A 500 -8.36 -21.11 -0.29
CA ILE A 500 -8.42 -21.18 -1.76
C ILE A 500 -9.21 -22.40 -2.26
N LEU A 501 -9.66 -23.27 -1.35
CA LEU A 501 -10.45 -24.44 -1.71
C LEU A 501 -11.92 -24.03 -1.97
N PRO A 502 -12.52 -24.43 -3.12
CA PRO A 502 -13.88 -24.03 -3.48
C PRO A 502 -14.92 -24.26 -2.38
N GLY A 503 -15.01 -25.49 -1.84
CA GLY A 503 -15.99 -25.84 -0.82
C GLY A 503 -15.86 -25.02 0.47
N LYS A 504 -14.64 -24.78 0.95
CA LYS A 504 -14.42 -23.95 2.15
C LYS A 504 -14.77 -22.48 1.90
N TYR A 505 -14.50 -21.96 0.70
CA TYR A 505 -14.88 -20.60 0.35
C TYR A 505 -16.40 -20.45 0.20
N GLU A 506 -17.07 -21.43 -0.39
CA GLU A 506 -18.53 -21.47 -0.48
C GLU A 506 -19.18 -21.44 0.91
N GLN A 507 -18.69 -22.26 1.86
CA GLN A 507 -19.16 -22.23 3.25
C GLN A 507 -19.01 -20.84 3.89
N TYR A 508 -17.90 -20.14 3.61
CA TYR A 508 -17.71 -18.77 4.06
C TYR A 508 -18.73 -17.81 3.42
N VAL A 509 -19.04 -17.95 2.12
CA VAL A 509 -20.03 -17.11 1.42
C VAL A 509 -21.43 -17.33 1.99
N ARG A 510 -21.87 -18.59 2.14
CA ARG A 510 -23.16 -18.95 2.74
C ARG A 510 -23.29 -18.46 4.18
N THR A 511 -22.24 -18.64 4.98
CA THR A 511 -22.22 -18.13 6.36
C THR A 511 -22.27 -16.60 6.40
N ARG A 512 -21.54 -15.92 5.52
CA ARG A 512 -21.55 -14.45 5.42
C ARG A 512 -22.94 -13.92 5.05
N ALA A 513 -23.66 -14.61 4.16
CA ALA A 513 -25.03 -14.29 3.80
C ALA A 513 -25.97 -14.44 5.02
N ALA A 514 -25.88 -15.56 5.73
CA ALA A 514 -26.72 -15.83 6.91
C ALA A 514 -26.56 -14.78 8.03
N VAL A 515 -25.34 -14.27 8.25
CA VAL A 515 -25.08 -13.25 9.29
C VAL A 515 -25.28 -11.81 8.80
N TRP A 516 -25.50 -11.60 7.50
CA TRP A 516 -25.56 -10.27 6.90
C TRP A 516 -26.66 -9.38 7.49
N PRO A 517 -27.92 -9.83 7.68
CA PRO A 517 -28.98 -8.99 8.21
C PRO A 517 -28.64 -8.39 9.58
N VAL A 518 -28.07 -9.19 10.48
CA VAL A 518 -27.68 -8.79 11.83
C VAL A 518 -26.48 -7.84 11.79
N LEU A 519 -25.38 -8.26 11.16
CA LEU A 519 -24.12 -7.50 11.19
C LEU A 519 -24.20 -6.21 10.37
N SER A 520 -24.89 -6.22 9.23
CA SER A 520 -25.06 -5.02 8.39
C SER A 520 -25.88 -3.95 9.12
N LYS A 521 -27.00 -4.34 9.75
CA LYS A 521 -27.82 -3.43 10.58
C LYS A 521 -26.97 -2.76 11.66
N PHE A 522 -26.22 -3.54 12.44
CA PHE A 522 -25.36 -3.00 13.50
C PHE A 522 -24.26 -2.09 12.95
N TYR A 523 -23.42 -2.57 12.04
CA TYR A 523 -22.24 -1.84 11.60
C TYR A 523 -22.52 -0.63 10.69
N THR A 524 -23.67 -0.63 10.00
CA THR A 524 -24.08 0.46 9.09
C THR A 524 -24.95 1.50 9.79
N ASN A 525 -25.88 1.06 10.64
CA ASN A 525 -26.99 1.88 11.13
C ASN A 525 -26.92 2.19 12.63
N ALA A 526 -26.09 1.50 13.44
CA ALA A 526 -25.99 1.82 14.86
C ALA A 526 -25.63 3.30 15.07
N MET A 527 -26.47 4.00 15.84
CA MET A 527 -26.38 5.44 16.05
C MET A 527 -25.63 5.80 17.34
N THR A 528 -25.25 7.06 17.48
CA THR A 528 -24.67 7.59 18.72
C THR A 528 -25.76 7.90 19.76
N THR A 529 -25.59 7.46 21.00
CA THR A 529 -26.57 7.54 22.11
C THR A 529 -26.45 8.78 23.02
N SER A 530 -25.78 9.84 22.57
CA SER A 530 -25.45 11.00 23.43
C SER A 530 -26.66 11.89 23.73
N LYS A 531 -27.07 11.98 25.01
CA LYS A 531 -28.17 12.86 25.50
C LYS A 531 -28.03 14.35 25.10
N ASN A 532 -26.80 14.86 24.94
CA ASN A 532 -26.54 16.27 24.58
C ASN A 532 -26.34 16.53 23.07
N ARG A 533 -26.91 15.71 22.16
CA ARG A 533 -26.79 15.94 20.71
C ARG A 533 -28.12 15.76 19.99
N ASN A 534 -28.67 16.86 19.46
CA ASN A 534 -29.86 16.88 18.60
C ASN A 534 -29.65 16.23 17.21
N ASN A 535 -28.56 15.47 16.99
CA ASN A 535 -28.26 14.88 15.69
C ASN A 535 -27.46 13.56 15.84
N PRO A 536 -28.16 12.41 15.92
CA PRO A 536 -27.54 11.09 15.98
C PRO A 536 -26.78 10.79 14.69
N GLN A 537 -25.63 10.13 14.80
CA GLN A 537 -24.79 9.77 13.65
C GLN A 537 -24.39 8.29 13.71
N PRO A 538 -24.20 7.63 12.55
CA PRO A 538 -23.65 6.27 12.46
C PRO A 538 -22.32 6.15 13.22
N ILE A 539 -22.33 5.43 14.34
CA ILE A 539 -21.24 5.43 15.32
C ILE A 539 -19.95 4.88 14.72
N HIS A 540 -20.01 3.78 13.97
CA HIS A 540 -18.82 3.14 13.42
C HIS A 540 -18.10 4.03 12.39
N ARG A 541 -18.85 4.68 11.51
CA ARG A 541 -18.31 5.65 10.53
C ARG A 541 -17.76 6.89 11.23
N LYS A 542 -18.47 7.41 12.24
CA LYS A 542 -18.01 8.54 13.07
C LYS A 542 -16.70 8.24 13.80
N LEU A 543 -16.55 7.05 14.39
CA LEU A 543 -15.32 6.65 15.05
C LEU A 543 -14.17 6.49 14.06
N ARG A 544 -14.43 5.99 12.84
CA ARG A 544 -13.43 5.93 11.77
C ARG A 544 -12.97 7.33 11.35
N GLN A 545 -13.89 8.26 11.12
CA GLN A 545 -13.57 9.65 10.83
C GLN A 545 -12.77 10.29 11.97
N SER A 546 -13.22 10.09 13.22
CA SER A 546 -12.57 10.64 14.41
C SER A 546 -11.15 10.08 14.61
N ALA A 547 -10.93 8.80 14.30
CA ALA A 547 -9.61 8.18 14.32
C ALA A 547 -8.68 8.80 13.27
N HIS A 548 -9.18 9.05 12.05
CA HIS A 548 -8.40 9.70 11.01
C HIS A 548 -7.98 11.13 11.40
N ILE A 549 -8.93 11.93 11.91
CA ILE A 549 -8.65 13.30 12.37
C ILE A 549 -7.62 13.28 13.51
N ARG A 550 -7.76 12.38 14.49
CA ARG A 550 -6.82 12.28 15.61
C ARG A 550 -5.44 11.81 15.18
N GLN A 551 -5.33 10.92 14.19
CA GLN A 551 -4.04 10.54 13.63
C GLN A 551 -3.34 11.74 12.99
N GLN A 552 -4.04 12.52 12.18
CA GLN A 552 -3.46 13.73 11.58
C GLN A 552 -3.03 14.77 12.62
N GLN A 553 -3.81 14.95 13.69
CA GLN A 553 -3.43 15.81 14.81
C GLN A 553 -2.21 15.27 15.57
N ALA A 554 -2.10 13.96 15.76
CA ALA A 554 -0.95 13.34 16.40
C ALA A 554 0.32 13.52 15.54
N ASP A 555 0.21 13.32 14.23
CA ASP A 555 1.31 13.54 13.29
C ASP A 555 1.77 15.01 13.26
N GLU A 556 0.84 15.97 13.32
CA GLU A 556 1.17 17.41 13.43
C GLU A 556 1.86 17.74 14.76
N ARG A 557 1.36 17.20 15.89
CA ARG A 557 2.00 17.40 17.19
C ARG A 557 3.41 16.83 17.20
N LEU A 558 3.59 15.65 16.62
CA LEU A 558 4.90 15.01 16.51
C LEU A 558 5.88 15.88 15.72
N ALA A 559 5.47 16.38 14.55
CA ALA A 559 6.28 17.28 13.75
C ALA A 559 6.61 18.58 14.49
N LYS A 560 5.64 19.18 15.20
CA LYS A 560 5.87 20.37 16.02
C LYS A 560 6.88 20.11 17.14
N SER A 561 6.79 18.97 17.82
CA SER A 561 7.76 18.59 18.85
C SER A 561 9.17 18.45 18.28
N ILE A 562 9.32 17.90 17.06
CA ILE A 562 10.62 17.80 16.40
C ILE A 562 11.18 19.19 16.06
N ARG A 563 10.36 20.11 15.53
CA ARG A 563 10.79 21.50 15.25
C ARG A 563 11.32 22.21 16.49
N VAL A 564 10.63 22.06 17.63
CA VAL A 564 11.05 22.65 18.91
C VAL A 564 12.40 22.08 19.38
N ILE A 565 12.64 20.78 19.17
CA ILE A 565 13.87 20.12 19.60
C ILE A 565 15.05 20.47 18.70
N CYS A 566 14.83 20.61 17.40
CA CYS A 566 15.87 21.05 16.46
C CYS A 566 16.15 22.55 16.50
N ASP A 567 15.24 23.34 17.09
CA ASP A 567 15.19 24.80 16.94
C ASP A 567 15.30 25.24 15.46
N ASP A 568 14.51 24.57 14.61
CA ASP A 568 14.49 24.79 13.16
C ASP A 568 13.06 24.57 12.61
N GLU A 569 12.59 25.51 11.78
CA GLU A 569 11.33 25.40 11.05
C GLU A 569 11.33 24.25 10.03
N LYS A 570 12.51 23.89 9.49
CA LYS A 570 12.74 22.78 8.55
C LYS A 570 13.75 21.78 9.13
N PRO A 571 13.37 21.06 10.21
CA PRO A 571 14.29 20.23 10.97
C PRO A 571 14.89 19.12 10.12
N THR A 572 16.19 18.84 10.35
CA THR A 572 16.90 17.73 9.73
C THR A 572 16.80 16.49 10.60
N VAL A 573 16.24 15.41 10.05
CA VAL A 573 16.03 14.14 10.73
C VAL A 573 16.84 13.06 10.02
N ILE A 574 17.74 12.41 10.75
CA ILE A 574 18.55 11.29 10.28
C ILE A 574 17.99 10.02 10.93
N LEU A 575 17.40 9.15 10.11
CA LEU A 575 16.73 7.93 10.57
C LEU A 575 17.57 6.71 10.28
N GLY A 576 17.67 5.84 11.27
CA GLY A 576 18.18 4.50 11.06
C GLY A 576 17.42 3.74 9.96
N ASN A 577 18.17 3.00 9.12
CA ASN A 577 17.62 2.21 8.01
C ASN A 577 17.05 0.85 8.43
N TRP A 578 17.15 0.46 9.71
CA TRP A 578 16.72 -0.84 10.17
C TRP A 578 15.21 -1.00 10.02
N SER A 579 14.84 -2.20 9.56
CA SER A 579 13.45 -2.61 9.46
C SER A 579 13.34 -4.04 9.95
N ALA A 580 12.29 -4.33 10.73
CA ALA A 580 11.97 -5.69 11.11
C ALA A 580 10.60 -6.10 10.57
N PRO A 581 10.38 -7.41 10.37
CA PRO A 581 9.05 -7.95 10.10
C PRO A 581 8.05 -7.52 11.17
N MET A 582 6.79 -7.32 10.77
CA MET A 582 5.71 -6.97 11.68
C MET A 582 5.50 -8.11 12.70
N ALA A 583 5.90 -7.87 13.95
CA ALA A 583 5.66 -8.81 15.05
C ALA A 583 4.25 -8.64 15.61
N ARG A 584 3.60 -9.75 15.96
CA ARG A 584 2.27 -9.74 16.57
C ARG A 584 2.33 -8.90 17.86
N TYR A 585 1.32 -8.06 18.08
CA TYR A 585 1.18 -7.17 19.25
C TYR A 585 2.18 -5.99 19.36
N HIS A 586 3.12 -5.84 18.42
CA HIS A 586 3.99 -4.67 18.30
C HIS A 586 3.45 -3.66 17.29
N GLU A 587 3.78 -2.38 17.47
CA GLU A 587 3.56 -1.41 16.40
C GLU A 587 4.47 -1.75 15.20
N PRO A 588 4.00 -1.54 13.95
CA PRO A 588 4.89 -1.63 12.81
C PRO A 588 6.05 -0.65 12.98
N ILE A 589 7.27 -1.16 12.83
CA ILE A 589 8.47 -0.34 12.82
C ILE A 589 8.35 0.64 11.66
N ARG A 590 8.60 1.92 11.95
CA ARG A 590 8.23 3.04 11.08
C ARG A 590 9.08 3.07 9.81
N GLY A 591 8.60 2.39 8.77
CA GLY A 591 9.21 2.38 7.43
C GLY A 591 8.86 3.60 6.57
N VAL A 592 8.82 3.40 5.25
CA VAL A 592 8.61 4.44 4.21
C VAL A 592 7.47 5.42 4.52
N GLY A 593 6.33 4.94 5.02
CA GLY A 593 5.16 5.78 5.30
C GLY A 593 5.41 6.85 6.37
N PHE A 594 6.24 6.56 7.38
CA PHE A 594 6.62 7.53 8.38
C PHE A 594 7.54 8.61 7.83
N ARG A 595 8.54 8.18 7.05
CA ARG A 595 9.49 9.08 6.41
C ARG A 595 8.78 10.05 5.45
N ARG A 596 7.83 9.55 4.67
CA ARG A 596 6.93 10.38 3.84
C ARG A 596 6.11 11.36 4.67
N MET A 597 5.60 10.93 5.82
CA MET A 597 4.84 11.79 6.73
C MET A 597 5.70 12.95 7.25
N LEU A 598 6.91 12.68 7.75
CA LEU A 598 7.83 13.73 8.22
C LEU A 598 8.19 14.72 7.09
N ARG A 599 8.52 14.21 5.90
CA ARG A 599 8.81 15.05 4.73
C ARG A 599 7.62 15.94 4.37
N LYS A 600 6.41 15.39 4.38
CA LYS A 600 5.16 16.13 4.16
C LYS A 600 4.91 17.20 5.22
N LYS A 601 5.38 17.00 6.46
CA LYS A 601 5.33 17.99 7.54
C LYS A 601 6.51 18.98 7.52
N GLY A 602 7.33 18.98 6.47
CA GLY A 602 8.40 19.96 6.27
C GLY A 602 9.77 19.56 6.82
N CYS A 603 9.94 18.33 7.31
CA CYS A 603 11.24 17.85 7.78
C CYS A 603 12.12 17.42 6.60
N ARG A 604 13.42 17.70 6.66
CA ARG A 604 14.44 17.07 5.80
C ARG A 604 14.73 15.69 6.37
N VAL A 605 14.61 14.63 5.56
CA VAL A 605 14.71 13.24 6.04
C VAL A 605 15.79 12.49 5.27
N TYR A 606 16.80 12.02 6.00
CA TYR A 606 17.92 11.20 5.51
C TYR A 606 17.95 9.84 6.20
N LEU A 607 18.65 8.88 5.58
CA LEU A 607 18.90 7.55 6.15
C LEU A 607 20.35 7.39 6.61
N ILE A 608 20.55 6.56 7.63
CA ILE A 608 21.88 6.13 8.09
C ILE A 608 21.93 4.61 8.14
N ASP A 609 23.08 4.02 7.77
CA ASP A 609 23.31 2.59 7.91
C ASP A 609 23.56 2.22 9.38
N GLU A 610 22.75 1.31 9.91
CA GLU A 610 22.78 0.92 11.32
C GLU A 610 23.70 -0.26 11.62
N PHE A 611 24.62 -0.60 10.72
CA PHE A 611 25.47 -1.76 10.91
C PHE A 611 26.23 -1.71 12.24
N ARG A 612 25.96 -2.68 13.13
CA ARG A 612 26.53 -2.83 14.49
C ARG A 612 26.28 -1.65 15.47
N THR A 613 25.50 -0.64 15.11
CA THR A 613 25.28 0.55 15.95
C THR A 613 24.66 0.24 17.32
N SER A 614 23.82 -0.79 17.44
CA SER A 614 23.26 -1.21 18.73
C SER A 614 24.11 -2.21 19.51
N LYS A 615 25.23 -2.67 18.93
CA LYS A 615 26.14 -3.66 19.53
C LYS A 615 27.46 -3.06 19.98
N THR A 616 27.85 -1.90 19.47
CA THR A 616 29.12 -1.26 19.81
C THR A 616 28.93 -0.29 20.98
N CYS A 617 29.83 -0.31 21.96
CA CYS A 617 29.79 0.61 23.09
C CYS A 617 30.10 2.04 22.62
N PRO A 618 29.19 3.01 22.84
CA PRO A 618 29.35 4.37 22.33
C PRO A 618 30.38 5.20 23.11
N SER A 619 30.84 4.74 24.27
CA SER A 619 31.84 5.46 25.09
C SER A 619 33.26 4.94 24.91
N CYS A 620 33.48 3.61 24.91
CA CYS A 620 34.83 3.07 24.71
C CYS A 620 35.18 2.84 23.23
N LEU A 621 34.20 2.93 22.31
CA LEU A 621 34.34 2.81 20.86
C LEU A 621 34.86 1.47 20.32
N THR A 622 35.37 0.58 21.18
CA THR A 622 35.97 -0.71 20.82
C THR A 622 35.21 -1.91 21.40
N GLY A 623 34.55 -1.75 22.55
CA GLY A 623 33.85 -2.82 23.25
C GLY A 623 32.52 -3.22 22.59
N THR A 624 32.24 -4.53 22.54
CA THR A 624 30.93 -5.05 22.12
C THR A 624 29.99 -5.20 23.33
N LEU A 625 28.81 -4.60 23.25
CA LEU A 625 27.74 -4.72 24.23
C LEU A 625 27.14 -6.14 24.18
N LYS A 626 27.10 -6.81 25.34
CA LYS A 626 26.40 -8.09 25.52
C LYS A 626 24.95 -7.83 25.94
N THR A 627 24.02 -8.68 25.49
CA THR A 627 22.61 -8.54 25.86
C THR A 627 22.40 -9.10 27.26
N PHE A 628 21.91 -8.29 28.19
CA PHE A 628 21.55 -8.75 29.54
C PHE A 628 20.08 -9.18 29.54
N LEU A 629 19.80 -10.48 29.70
CA LEU A 629 18.44 -11.03 29.85
C LEU A 629 18.18 -11.30 31.34
N LYS A 630 17.51 -10.38 32.03
CA LYS A 630 16.74 -10.72 33.23
C LYS A 630 15.35 -10.10 33.09
N CYS A 631 14.32 -10.92 32.92
CA CYS A 631 12.95 -10.52 33.20
C CYS A 631 12.10 -11.75 33.53
N THR A 632 12.03 -12.08 34.81
CA THR A 632 10.86 -12.70 35.43
C THR A 632 10.34 -11.67 36.41
N ASN A 633 9.28 -10.99 36.03
CA ASN A 633 8.76 -9.85 36.76
C ASN A 633 8.02 -10.35 38.01
N GLU A 634 8.33 -9.78 39.18
CA GLU A 634 7.36 -9.28 40.16
C GLU A 634 8.13 -8.45 41.20
N LEU A 635 7.51 -7.37 41.67
CA LEU A 635 7.96 -6.43 42.70
C LEU A 635 9.06 -6.99 43.64
N CYS A 636 10.31 -6.50 43.57
CA CYS A 636 11.31 -6.37 44.67
C CYS A 636 12.78 -6.37 44.21
N MET A 637 13.52 -5.34 44.66
CA MET A 637 14.80 -5.36 45.39
C MET A 637 15.99 -6.27 44.98
N GLY A 638 17.18 -5.64 44.97
CA GLY A 638 18.44 -6.25 45.46
C GLY A 638 19.60 -6.40 44.45
N PRO A 639 20.79 -5.81 44.68
CA PRO A 639 22.02 -6.13 43.95
C PRO A 639 22.67 -7.42 44.51
N VAL A 640 23.40 -8.15 43.66
CA VAL A 640 24.26 -9.28 44.06
C VAL A 640 25.67 -9.03 43.54
N GLU A 641 26.64 -9.19 44.43
CA GLU A 641 28.09 -9.12 44.23
C GLU A 641 28.63 -10.18 43.27
N VAL A 642 29.78 -9.88 42.66
CA VAL A 642 30.68 -10.89 42.10
C VAL A 642 32.06 -10.63 42.69
N ASP A 643 32.68 -11.70 43.18
CA ASP A 643 34.01 -11.75 43.80
C ASP A 643 35.09 -11.00 43.02
N GLY A 644 35.91 -10.28 43.79
CA GLY A 644 37.32 -10.02 43.48
C GLY A 644 37.61 -9.07 42.32
N VAL A 645 38.20 -7.92 42.66
CA VAL A 645 38.75 -6.86 41.79
C VAL A 645 37.74 -5.77 41.43
N LEU A 646 37.91 -4.63 42.11
CA LEU A 646 37.38 -3.31 41.73
C LEU A 646 37.68 -3.03 40.24
N THR A 647 36.69 -3.22 39.38
CA THR A 647 36.71 -2.78 37.97
C THR A 647 35.69 -1.66 37.76
N PRO A 648 35.90 -0.75 36.80
CA PRO A 648 35.10 0.47 36.69
C PRO A 648 33.67 0.11 36.32
N ARG A 649 32.71 0.49 37.18
CA ARG A 649 31.24 0.41 37.02
C ARG A 649 30.80 -0.02 35.62
N SER A 650 30.33 -1.26 35.47
CA SER A 650 29.74 -1.75 34.22
C SER A 650 28.60 -0.82 33.79
N ARG A 651 28.82 -0.03 32.73
CA ARG A 651 27.80 0.92 32.23
C ARG A 651 26.72 0.17 31.47
N MET A 652 25.50 0.20 31.98
CA MET A 652 24.34 -0.32 31.27
C MET A 652 23.83 0.70 30.25
N TYR A 653 23.71 0.29 28.98
CA TYR A 653 23.09 1.10 27.94
C TYR A 653 21.72 0.55 27.57
N ASN A 654 20.74 1.45 27.48
CA ASN A 654 19.56 1.15 26.68
C ASN A 654 19.99 0.95 25.21
N ARG A 655 19.46 -0.08 24.55
CA ARG A 655 19.85 -0.44 23.17
C ARG A 655 19.64 0.70 22.18
N ASP A 656 18.49 1.37 22.26
CA ASP A 656 18.12 2.47 21.36
C ASP A 656 19.03 3.69 21.64
N LEU A 657 19.39 3.93 22.91
CA LEU A 657 20.37 4.96 23.27
C LEU A 657 21.76 4.67 22.69
N ALA A 658 22.22 3.41 22.74
CA ALA A 658 23.50 3.03 22.14
C ALA A 658 23.50 3.23 20.62
N ALA A 659 22.41 2.86 19.95
CA ALA A 659 22.26 3.04 18.51
C ALA A 659 22.34 4.52 18.12
N VAL A 660 21.56 5.40 18.76
CA VAL A 660 21.51 6.82 18.41
C VAL A 660 22.83 7.54 18.75
N LEU A 661 23.51 7.19 19.85
CA LEU A 661 24.86 7.70 20.14
C LEU A 661 25.87 7.30 19.05
N ASN A 662 25.75 6.09 18.51
CA ASN A 662 26.61 5.63 17.42
C ASN A 662 26.23 6.25 16.07
N PHE A 663 24.97 6.65 15.84
CA PHE A 663 24.62 7.44 14.65
C PHE A 663 25.33 8.78 14.62
N ARG A 664 25.44 9.45 15.77
CA ARG A 664 26.23 10.68 15.90
C ARG A 664 27.71 10.46 15.56
N HIS A 665 28.31 9.37 16.04
CA HIS A 665 29.69 9.01 15.68
C HIS A 665 29.88 8.79 14.18
N ILE A 666 28.93 8.14 13.51
CA ILE A 666 28.96 7.94 12.06
C ILE A 666 28.83 9.27 11.33
N PHE A 667 27.89 10.12 11.75
CA PHE A 667 27.67 11.44 11.16
C PHE A 667 28.91 12.35 11.28
N HIS A 668 29.53 12.43 12.46
CA HIS A 668 30.77 13.19 12.64
C HIS A 668 31.93 12.62 11.83
N GLY A 669 32.09 11.30 11.77
CA GLY A 669 33.12 10.68 10.93
C GLY A 669 32.97 11.07 9.45
N LEU A 670 31.74 11.05 8.93
CA LEU A 670 31.45 11.47 7.55
C LEU A 670 31.63 12.97 7.33
N ARG A 671 31.25 13.80 8.30
CA ARG A 671 31.34 15.25 8.21
C ARG A 671 32.79 15.74 8.31
N ASP A 672 33.54 15.19 9.26
CA ASP A 672 34.85 15.70 9.65
C ASP A 672 36.00 14.98 8.90
N HIS A 673 35.78 13.72 8.46
CA HIS A 673 36.79 12.90 7.79
C HIS A 673 36.33 12.31 6.44
N GLY A 674 35.09 12.55 6.02
CA GLY A 674 34.55 11.99 4.77
C GLY A 674 34.26 10.49 4.81
N GLU A 675 34.49 9.81 5.93
CA GLU A 675 34.37 8.36 6.02
C GLU A 675 33.60 7.87 7.26
N THR A 676 32.88 6.76 7.10
CA THR A 676 32.23 6.08 8.25
C THR A 676 33.29 5.44 9.15
N PRO A 677 33.23 5.52 10.49
CA PRO A 677 34.20 4.85 11.34
C PRO A 677 34.28 3.34 11.09
N GLU A 678 35.49 2.78 11.06
CA GLU A 678 35.76 1.39 10.63
C GLU A 678 34.87 0.34 11.32
N ARG A 679 34.65 0.50 12.62
CA ARG A 679 33.78 -0.37 13.44
C ARG A 679 32.32 -0.48 12.97
N PHE A 680 31.87 0.44 12.12
CA PHE A 680 30.53 0.46 11.53
C PHE A 680 30.55 0.18 10.02
N ARG A 681 31.71 -0.12 9.43
CA ARG A 681 31.81 -0.57 8.03
C ARG A 681 31.47 -2.05 7.93
N HIS A 682 30.80 -2.43 6.84
CA HIS A 682 30.71 -3.83 6.45
C HIS A 682 32.10 -4.33 6.05
N SER A 683 32.49 -5.51 6.53
CA SER A 683 33.67 -6.22 6.01
C SER A 683 33.46 -6.47 4.51
N ARG A 684 34.32 -5.90 3.66
CA ARG A 684 34.32 -6.24 2.23
C ARG A 684 34.46 -7.76 2.09
N PRO A 685 33.68 -8.44 1.24
CA PRO A 685 34.15 -9.69 0.67
C PRO A 685 35.51 -9.41 0.06
N ALA A 686 36.52 -10.25 0.33
CA ALA A 686 37.81 -10.15 -0.34
C ALA A 686 37.55 -10.00 -1.83
N ALA A 687 38.01 -8.90 -2.42
CA ALA A 687 37.99 -8.74 -3.86
C ALA A 687 38.74 -9.94 -4.43
N VAL A 688 38.05 -10.81 -5.17
CA VAL A 688 38.73 -11.75 -6.06
C VAL A 688 39.63 -10.88 -6.92
N ALA A 689 40.94 -11.08 -6.81
CA ALA A 689 41.93 -10.35 -7.55
C ALA A 689 41.62 -10.49 -9.04
N ASN A 690 41.07 -9.43 -9.62
CA ASN A 690 40.88 -9.34 -11.06
C ASN A 690 42.26 -9.00 -11.62
N THR A 691 43.03 -10.02 -11.98
CA THR A 691 44.17 -9.88 -12.88
C THR A 691 43.61 -9.59 -14.28
N ASP A 692 43.17 -8.35 -14.51
CA ASP A 692 42.90 -7.86 -15.87
C ASP A 692 44.25 -7.48 -16.50
N GLU A 693 44.85 -8.47 -17.16
CA GLU A 693 45.76 -8.22 -18.27
C GLU A 693 44.90 -7.72 -19.45
N GLN A 694 45.26 -6.55 -19.98
CA GLN A 694 44.53 -5.84 -21.02
C GLN A 694 44.33 -6.70 -22.27
N GLN A 695 43.08 -7.03 -22.61
CA GLN A 695 42.71 -7.41 -23.97
C GLN A 695 41.59 -6.50 -24.53
N PRO A 696 41.69 -6.06 -25.80
CA PRO A 696 40.89 -4.97 -26.32
C PRO A 696 39.46 -5.40 -26.67
N LYS A 697 38.51 -4.50 -26.39
CA LYS A 697 37.09 -4.60 -26.72
C LYS A 697 36.88 -4.88 -28.23
N LYS A 698 36.50 -6.11 -28.58
CA LYS A 698 35.97 -6.43 -29.92
C LYS A 698 34.58 -5.80 -30.10
N LYS A 699 34.51 -4.81 -31.00
CA LYS A 699 33.27 -4.27 -31.57
C LYS A 699 32.56 -5.38 -32.37
N TRP A 700 31.36 -5.77 -31.95
CA TRP A 700 30.49 -6.61 -32.79
C TRP A 700 29.79 -5.71 -33.82
N LYS A 701 30.22 -5.80 -35.07
CA LYS A 701 29.51 -5.26 -36.24
C LYS A 701 28.40 -6.23 -36.61
N THR A 702 27.17 -5.75 -36.66
CA THR A 702 26.01 -6.45 -37.21
C THR A 702 26.21 -6.65 -38.71
N ALA A 703 26.36 -7.89 -39.16
CA ALA A 703 26.33 -8.24 -40.58
C ALA A 703 24.88 -8.57 -40.98
N ALA A 704 24.36 -7.80 -41.94
CA ALA A 704 23.17 -8.13 -42.68
C ALA A 704 23.39 -9.43 -43.48
N ARG A 705 22.40 -10.33 -43.48
CA ARG A 705 22.38 -11.47 -44.39
C ARG A 705 21.09 -11.41 -45.19
N THR A 706 21.26 -11.04 -46.45
CA THR A 706 20.30 -11.17 -47.55
C THR A 706 20.21 -12.62 -48.02
N ASN A 707 18.97 -13.04 -48.27
CA ASN A 707 18.43 -14.07 -49.17
C ASN A 707 19.23 -15.36 -49.48
N LYS A 708 18.59 -16.49 -49.20
CA LYS A 708 17.86 -17.25 -50.22
C LYS A 708 16.58 -17.83 -49.63
#